data_AF-A0A6B3RWN0-F1
#
_entry.id   AF-A0A6B3RWN0-F1
#
_cell.length_a   1.000
_cell.length_b   1.000
_cell.length_c   1.000
_cell.angle_alpha   90.00
_cell.angle_beta   90.00
_cell.angle_gamma   90.00
#
_symmetry.space_group_name_H-M   'P 1'
#
loop_
_entity.id
_entity.type
_entity.pdbx_description
1 polymer ?
#
loop_
_entity_poly.entity_id
_entity_poly.type
_entity_poly.pdbx_seq_one_letter_code
_entity_poly.pdbx_strand_id
1 'polypeptide(L)'
;MKDNDPLWLAYLWESWGLTPERQRNLQELEDEVRAEGPANRVDEFLARRTKGAKAYIAKQELEKVFSAGGEHAARQWLVDARGAWLRDRDILSSLERKVSDLIKREQNLRGRNNHPKQRSRVRTTLRDGRHPNCLRALHPADSWTVYVDETGVNFDSTERADNPNLTGRVVALAVPDGVELADCGGFHAVERSFSEVDDVLQRVLDAPVGILGFSVLDDTAQHRYWIGHVLHLVRWTLLQLPIPMDGRKSQVRILIEQRDAYSSQTDLKALAQALESELAALDPQRFKGLALKMGFMDKKHPMNGYVDVVAFTWGSSDWSNKDRLRKSQLQGHCFVKANESSLHHLYLALTRGGPLAPADWYALCAASAEEQDGSFLRRELDRLGKAMARLPRQWELYLEEVQTRLASKQYSLAALGRAIDWLEQYADQSQIIPGTLRLQLDSSNLSLANHRGQIQDELVFRCLEWVNKLEDEAPQLVAEALLRMASTMTNNFQFSALEEIVETWLAKPIAVAGLLNYGKLQSTRGQMHAFSHDPATAVSFFEAAAESFARLSDPRQVARETHQTRIYEMIARMDAVPFDADGEEASAEVGMVLDSILRLLGNREPEAISRSLSASDQERRFENHLWLRALNRFPRQMAIARAAYLGNREKWKSGSDHPWPLILAYRAWLLKDAGETEEARSHLDAAVRTCLDDDHGVTLEWMALVLSTMAQAIGVPLASSDHAEEDGLRKRLQHAPWEALAEFTAEASNGRITPARIWVHLAKCLPFNFH
;
A
#
# COMPACT_ATOMS: atom_id res chain seq x y z
N MET A 1 -31.26 -44.97 -14.87
CA MET A 1 -30.73 -45.39 -13.55
C MET A 1 -30.84 -44.17 -12.64
N LYS A 2 -31.20 -44.35 -11.36
CA LYS A 2 -31.20 -43.23 -10.40
C LYS A 2 -29.77 -42.71 -10.26
N ASP A 3 -29.59 -41.39 -10.15
CA ASP A 3 -28.26 -40.75 -10.10
C ASP A 3 -27.35 -41.23 -8.94
N ASN A 4 -27.92 -41.91 -7.93
CA ASN A 4 -27.19 -42.43 -6.76
C ASN A 4 -27.08 -43.97 -6.70
N ASP A 5 -27.23 -44.70 -7.82
CA ASP A 5 -26.98 -46.16 -7.81
C ASP A 5 -25.48 -46.46 -7.64
N PRO A 6 -25.04 -47.21 -6.61
CA PRO A 6 -23.63 -47.50 -6.38
C PRO A 6 -22.92 -48.12 -7.59
N LEU A 7 -23.60 -48.96 -8.37
CA LEU A 7 -23.05 -49.59 -9.58
C LEU A 7 -22.82 -48.57 -10.71
N TRP A 8 -23.65 -47.54 -10.78
CA TRP A 8 -23.51 -46.45 -11.74
C TRP A 8 -22.39 -45.50 -11.34
N LEU A 9 -22.31 -45.12 -10.06
CA LEU A 9 -21.24 -44.29 -9.52
C LEU A 9 -19.86 -44.95 -9.70
N ALA A 10 -19.77 -46.27 -9.50
CA ALA A 10 -18.56 -47.05 -9.75
C ALA A 10 -18.02 -46.90 -11.18
N TYR A 11 -18.92 -47.05 -12.16
CA TYR A 11 -18.58 -46.85 -13.57
C TYR A 11 -18.21 -45.39 -13.84
N LEU A 12 -19.00 -44.45 -13.32
CA LEU A 12 -18.87 -43.03 -13.59
C LEU A 12 -17.53 -42.48 -13.10
N TRP A 13 -17.19 -42.70 -11.83
CA TRP A 13 -15.95 -42.20 -11.20
C TRP A 13 -14.70 -42.83 -11.81
N GLU A 14 -14.71 -44.14 -12.09
CA GLU A 14 -13.61 -44.80 -12.83
C GLU A 14 -13.47 -44.23 -14.25
N SER A 15 -14.58 -43.94 -14.94
CA SER A 15 -14.56 -43.36 -16.29
C SER A 15 -14.04 -41.92 -16.35
N TRP A 16 -13.91 -41.24 -15.20
CA TRP A 16 -13.34 -39.90 -15.07
C TRP A 16 -11.85 -39.92 -14.69
N GLY A 17 -11.31 -41.09 -14.32
CA GLY A 17 -9.93 -41.29 -13.89
C GLY A 17 -9.75 -41.22 -12.38
N LEU A 18 -8.77 -41.97 -11.88
CA LEU A 18 -8.47 -42.13 -10.45
C LEU A 18 -7.68 -40.92 -9.92
N THR A 19 -8.34 -40.09 -9.12
CA THR A 19 -7.69 -39.16 -8.19
C THR A 19 -7.65 -39.81 -6.80
N PRO A 20 -6.76 -39.36 -5.88
CA PRO A 20 -6.76 -39.86 -4.50
C PRO A 20 -8.12 -39.77 -3.82
N GLU A 21 -8.89 -38.72 -4.11
CA GLU A 21 -10.26 -38.53 -3.63
C GLU A 21 -11.22 -39.58 -4.18
N ARG A 22 -11.29 -39.77 -5.50
CA ARG A 22 -12.17 -40.76 -6.12
C ARG A 22 -11.81 -42.18 -5.73
N GLN A 23 -10.53 -42.46 -5.49
CA GLN A 23 -10.09 -43.76 -5.02
C GLN A 23 -10.63 -44.06 -3.61
N ARG A 24 -10.65 -43.06 -2.72
CA ARG A 24 -11.29 -43.18 -1.39
C ARG A 24 -12.80 -43.38 -1.52
N ASN A 25 -13.47 -42.55 -2.31
CA ASN A 25 -14.92 -42.65 -2.50
C ASN A 25 -15.30 -44.01 -3.11
N LEU A 26 -14.53 -44.53 -4.07
CA LEU A 26 -14.74 -45.87 -4.64
C LEU A 26 -14.52 -46.97 -3.60
N GLN A 27 -13.57 -46.81 -2.68
CA GLN A 27 -13.33 -47.76 -1.60
C GLN A 27 -14.49 -47.77 -0.60
N GLU A 28 -14.95 -46.60 -0.16
CA GLU A 28 -16.11 -46.48 0.74
C GLU A 28 -17.37 -47.10 0.13
N LEU A 29 -17.58 -46.84 -1.17
CA LEU A 29 -18.73 -47.36 -1.90
C LEU A 29 -18.61 -48.88 -2.14
N GLU A 30 -17.39 -49.40 -2.28
CA GLU A 30 -17.13 -50.85 -2.31
C GLU A 30 -17.43 -51.48 -0.95
N ASP A 31 -17.01 -50.85 0.14
CA ASP A 31 -17.25 -51.31 1.51
C ASP A 31 -18.75 -51.32 1.83
N GLU A 32 -19.50 -50.30 1.39
CA GLU A 32 -20.97 -50.23 1.50
C GLU A 32 -21.65 -51.37 0.71
N VAL A 33 -21.24 -51.59 -0.55
CA VAL A 33 -21.77 -52.68 -1.37
C VAL A 33 -21.45 -54.06 -0.78
N ARG A 34 -20.28 -54.20 -0.13
CA ARG A 34 -19.89 -55.43 0.59
C ARG A 34 -20.69 -55.64 1.88
N ALA A 35 -21.05 -54.56 2.58
CA ALA A 35 -21.79 -54.61 3.83
C ALA A 35 -23.31 -54.85 3.62
N GLU A 36 -23.89 -54.26 2.58
CA GLU A 36 -25.36 -54.21 2.39
C GLU A 36 -25.87 -55.01 1.17
N GLY A 37 -24.97 -55.49 0.29
CA GLY A 37 -25.32 -56.15 -0.96
C GLY A 37 -25.31 -57.69 -0.92
N PRO A 38 -26.13 -58.38 -1.73
CA PRO A 38 -25.93 -59.81 -2.01
C PRO A 38 -24.59 -60.03 -2.72
N ALA A 39 -23.97 -61.22 -2.55
CA ALA A 39 -22.59 -61.49 -2.99
C ALA A 39 -22.33 -61.18 -4.48
N ASN A 40 -23.31 -61.38 -5.35
CA ASN A 40 -23.22 -61.07 -6.79
C ASN A 40 -23.11 -59.57 -7.10
N ARG A 41 -23.54 -58.70 -6.18
CA ARG A 41 -23.53 -57.25 -6.37
C ARG A 41 -22.12 -56.66 -6.29
N VAL A 42 -21.22 -57.30 -5.52
CA VAL A 42 -19.80 -56.94 -5.48
C VAL A 42 -19.11 -57.28 -6.81
N ASP A 43 -19.42 -58.43 -7.40
CA ASP A 43 -18.91 -58.81 -8.72
C ASP A 43 -19.41 -57.85 -9.82
N GLU A 44 -20.69 -57.48 -9.77
CA GLU A 44 -21.26 -56.45 -10.65
C GLU A 44 -20.58 -55.08 -10.46
N PHE A 45 -20.27 -54.71 -9.22
CA PHE A 45 -19.55 -53.47 -8.90
C PHE A 45 -18.14 -53.45 -9.49
N LEU A 46 -17.36 -54.52 -9.29
CA LEU A 46 -16.01 -54.65 -9.86
C LEU A 46 -16.03 -54.69 -11.40
N ALA A 47 -17.05 -55.33 -11.98
CA ALA A 47 -17.26 -55.31 -13.43
C ALA A 47 -17.56 -53.89 -13.95
N ARG A 48 -18.36 -53.10 -13.22
CA ARG A 48 -18.63 -51.69 -13.54
C ARG A 48 -17.39 -50.82 -13.43
N ARG A 49 -16.55 -51.02 -12.41
CA ARG A 49 -15.25 -50.34 -12.29
C ARG A 49 -14.33 -50.64 -13.46
N THR A 50 -14.19 -51.92 -13.81
CA THR A 50 -13.39 -52.37 -14.97
C THR A 50 -13.90 -51.75 -16.27
N LYS A 51 -15.22 -51.67 -16.44
CA LYS A 51 -15.86 -51.02 -17.59
C LYS A 51 -15.59 -49.50 -17.60
N GLY A 52 -15.60 -48.85 -16.44
CA GLY A 52 -15.25 -47.43 -16.29
C GLY A 52 -13.79 -47.16 -16.65
N ALA A 53 -12.85 -47.96 -16.16
CA ALA A 53 -11.42 -47.85 -16.48
C ALA A 53 -11.15 -47.99 -17.99
N LYS A 54 -11.83 -48.93 -18.67
CA LYS A 54 -11.79 -49.05 -20.13
C LYS A 54 -12.30 -47.79 -20.82
N ALA A 55 -13.39 -47.19 -20.33
CA ALA A 55 -13.92 -45.95 -20.86
C ALA A 55 -12.94 -44.78 -20.68
N TYR A 56 -12.24 -44.71 -19.56
CA TYR A 56 -11.22 -43.70 -19.30
C TYR A 56 -10.03 -43.81 -20.27
N ILE A 57 -9.48 -45.01 -20.45
CA ILE A 57 -8.40 -45.26 -21.43
C ILE A 57 -8.84 -44.86 -22.84
N ALA A 58 -10.05 -45.25 -23.25
CA ALA A 58 -10.59 -44.89 -24.56
C ALA A 58 -10.76 -43.36 -24.72
N LYS A 59 -11.15 -42.64 -23.66
CA LYS A 59 -11.22 -41.17 -23.67
C LYS A 59 -9.84 -40.54 -23.83
N GLN A 60 -8.81 -41.05 -23.14
CA GLN A 60 -7.45 -40.54 -23.27
C GLN A 60 -6.90 -40.74 -24.68
N GLU A 61 -7.12 -41.91 -25.28
CA GLU A 61 -6.70 -42.18 -26.66
C GLU A 61 -7.44 -41.29 -27.67
N LEU A 62 -8.75 -41.09 -27.46
CA LEU A 62 -9.53 -40.14 -28.26
C LEU A 62 -9.00 -38.70 -28.15
N GLU A 63 -8.62 -38.25 -26.95
CA GLU A 63 -8.01 -36.92 -26.76
C GLU A 63 -6.66 -36.79 -27.49
N LYS A 64 -5.83 -37.85 -27.49
CA LYS A 64 -4.57 -37.88 -28.27
C LYS A 64 -4.84 -37.79 -29.77
N VAL A 65 -5.79 -38.57 -30.28
CA VAL A 65 -6.18 -38.56 -31.70
C VAL A 65 -6.71 -37.19 -32.10
N PHE A 66 -7.60 -36.61 -31.29
CA PHE A 66 -8.15 -35.28 -31.53
C PHE A 66 -7.05 -34.21 -31.52
N SER A 67 -6.09 -34.29 -30.58
CA SER A 67 -4.98 -33.33 -30.51
C SER A 67 -4.03 -33.43 -31.72
N ALA A 68 -3.88 -34.61 -32.32
CA ALA A 68 -3.01 -34.83 -33.47
C ALA A 68 -3.66 -34.51 -34.82
N GLY A 69 -4.97 -34.77 -34.98
CA GLY A 69 -5.66 -34.72 -36.28
C GLY A 69 -7.00 -33.97 -36.30
N GLY A 70 -7.39 -33.34 -35.19
CA GLY A 70 -8.61 -32.54 -35.07
C GLY A 70 -9.91 -33.34 -35.16
N GLU A 71 -11.02 -32.64 -35.39
CA GLU A 71 -12.38 -33.22 -35.45
C GLU A 71 -12.49 -34.41 -36.41
N HIS A 72 -11.93 -34.31 -37.62
CA HIS A 72 -12.07 -35.33 -38.64
C HIS A 72 -11.42 -36.65 -38.21
N ALA A 73 -10.20 -36.60 -37.67
CA ALA A 73 -9.50 -37.78 -37.17
C ALA A 73 -10.22 -38.43 -35.98
N ALA A 74 -10.75 -37.62 -35.06
CA ALA A 74 -11.49 -38.13 -33.90
C ALA A 74 -12.81 -38.81 -34.30
N ARG A 75 -13.55 -38.25 -35.27
CA ARG A 75 -14.77 -38.87 -35.80
C ARG A 75 -14.47 -40.17 -36.54
N GLN A 76 -13.40 -40.21 -37.34
CA GLN A 76 -12.98 -41.43 -38.03
C GLN A 76 -12.57 -42.51 -37.03
N TRP A 77 -11.78 -42.15 -36.02
CA TRP A 77 -11.37 -43.08 -34.97
C TRP A 77 -12.57 -43.68 -34.21
N LEU A 78 -13.63 -42.89 -33.96
CA LEU A 78 -14.86 -43.42 -33.36
C LEU A 78 -15.58 -44.44 -34.25
N VAL A 79 -15.63 -44.19 -35.56
CA VAL A 79 -16.21 -45.13 -36.54
C VAL A 79 -15.43 -46.45 -36.53
N ASP A 80 -14.10 -46.36 -36.54
CA ASP A 80 -13.22 -47.54 -36.54
C ASP A 80 -13.32 -48.32 -35.21
N ALA A 81 -13.33 -47.60 -34.08
CA ALA A 81 -13.48 -48.20 -32.75
C ALA A 81 -14.82 -48.95 -32.61
N ARG A 82 -15.92 -48.38 -33.12
CA ARG A 82 -17.25 -49.00 -33.15
C ARG A 82 -17.28 -50.26 -34.01
N GLY A 83 -16.52 -50.29 -35.11
CA GLY A 83 -16.46 -51.43 -36.04
C GLY A 83 -15.57 -52.57 -35.57
N ALA A 84 -14.48 -52.28 -34.85
CA ALA A 84 -13.42 -53.25 -34.57
C ALA A 84 -13.47 -53.87 -33.16
N TRP A 85 -13.48 -53.06 -32.10
CA TRP A 85 -13.16 -53.55 -30.74
C TRP A 85 -14.01 -52.95 -29.61
N LEU A 86 -14.79 -51.89 -29.84
CA LEU A 86 -15.60 -51.23 -28.82
C LEU A 86 -17.10 -51.37 -29.11
N ARG A 87 -17.74 -52.41 -28.52
CA ARG A 87 -19.18 -52.71 -28.68
C ARG A 87 -20.07 -52.20 -27.55
N ASP A 88 -19.48 -51.58 -26.52
CA ASP A 88 -20.21 -51.15 -25.34
C ASP A 88 -20.93 -49.81 -25.58
N ARG A 89 -22.26 -49.83 -25.50
CA ARG A 89 -23.12 -48.68 -25.77
C ARG A 89 -22.86 -47.51 -24.82
N ASP A 90 -22.60 -47.77 -23.54
CA ASP A 90 -22.40 -46.71 -22.55
C ASP A 90 -21.07 -45.97 -22.80
N ILE A 91 -20.02 -46.73 -23.16
CA ILE A 91 -18.72 -46.17 -23.49
C ILE A 91 -18.81 -45.35 -24.79
N LEU A 92 -19.47 -45.88 -25.83
CA LEU A 92 -19.65 -45.18 -27.11
C LEU A 92 -20.39 -43.85 -26.91
N SER A 93 -21.53 -43.85 -26.20
CA SER A 93 -22.26 -42.60 -25.91
C SER A 93 -21.44 -41.60 -25.08
N SER A 94 -20.59 -42.08 -24.15
CA SER A 94 -19.68 -41.20 -23.42
C SER A 94 -18.58 -40.61 -24.30
N LEU A 95 -18.08 -41.35 -25.29
CA LEU A 95 -17.05 -40.87 -26.21
C LEU A 95 -17.62 -39.90 -27.26
N GLU A 96 -18.83 -40.14 -27.77
CA GLU A 96 -19.54 -39.21 -28.67
C GLU A 96 -19.75 -37.85 -28.00
N ARG A 97 -20.18 -37.86 -26.72
CA ARG A 97 -20.28 -36.63 -25.93
C ARG A 97 -18.93 -35.94 -25.79
N LYS A 98 -17.88 -36.70 -25.48
CA LYS A 98 -16.52 -36.17 -25.33
C LYS A 98 -16.00 -35.52 -26.62
N VAL A 99 -16.25 -36.11 -27.80
CA VAL A 99 -15.91 -35.48 -29.09
C VAL A 99 -16.66 -34.18 -29.28
N SER A 100 -17.96 -34.15 -29.00
CA SER A 100 -18.74 -32.91 -29.06
C SER A 100 -18.15 -31.81 -28.16
N ASP A 101 -17.73 -32.17 -26.94
CA ASP A 101 -17.10 -31.24 -26.00
C ASP A 101 -15.73 -30.76 -26.49
N LEU A 102 -14.91 -31.64 -27.08
CA LEU A 102 -13.61 -31.30 -27.65
C LEU A 102 -13.74 -30.36 -28.85
N ILE A 103 -14.71 -30.60 -29.73
CA ILE A 103 -15.02 -29.71 -30.87
C ILE A 103 -15.45 -28.33 -30.37
N LYS A 104 -16.39 -28.28 -29.42
CA LYS A 104 -16.86 -27.02 -28.83
C LYS A 104 -15.69 -26.25 -28.19
N ARG A 105 -14.82 -26.95 -27.47
CA ARG A 105 -13.60 -26.38 -26.87
C ARG A 105 -12.62 -25.85 -27.92
N GLU A 106 -12.36 -26.61 -28.98
CA GLU A 106 -11.46 -26.19 -30.06
C GLU A 106 -12.01 -24.96 -30.80
N GLN A 107 -13.30 -24.92 -31.09
CA GLN A 107 -13.96 -23.76 -31.70
C GLN A 107 -13.84 -22.52 -30.80
N ASN A 108 -14.07 -22.66 -29.49
CA ASN A 108 -13.89 -21.58 -28.52
C ASN A 108 -12.42 -21.12 -28.42
N LEU A 109 -11.46 -22.04 -28.46
CA LEU A 109 -10.02 -21.74 -28.44
C LEU A 109 -9.55 -21.06 -29.73
N ARG A 110 -10.02 -21.50 -30.90
CA ARG A 110 -9.75 -20.84 -32.19
C ARG A 110 -10.35 -19.44 -32.23
N GLY A 111 -11.55 -19.26 -31.67
CA GLY A 111 -12.13 -17.94 -31.42
C GLY A 111 -11.22 -17.06 -30.54
N ARG A 112 -10.69 -17.58 -29.43
CA ARG A 112 -9.74 -16.85 -28.56
C ARG A 112 -8.41 -16.53 -29.26
N ASN A 113 -7.83 -17.47 -30.02
CA ASN A 113 -6.52 -17.31 -30.67
C ASN A 113 -6.56 -16.40 -31.91
N ASN A 114 -7.73 -16.21 -32.53
CA ASN A 114 -7.92 -15.25 -33.64
C ASN A 114 -8.00 -13.79 -33.16
N HIS A 115 -8.11 -13.55 -31.86
CA HIS A 115 -8.02 -12.21 -31.30
C HIS A 115 -6.57 -11.92 -30.88
N PRO A 116 -5.99 -10.77 -31.28
CA PRO A 116 -4.64 -10.39 -30.85
C PRO A 116 -4.57 -10.31 -29.33
N LYS A 117 -3.41 -10.65 -28.74
CA LYS A 117 -3.15 -10.53 -27.29
C LYS A 117 -3.65 -9.17 -26.79
N GLN A 118 -4.77 -9.16 -26.10
CA GLN A 118 -5.47 -7.94 -25.75
C GLN A 118 -5.08 -7.53 -24.34
N ARG A 119 -4.69 -6.27 -24.17
CA ARG A 119 -4.55 -5.66 -22.84
C ARG A 119 -5.91 -5.65 -22.17
N SER A 120 -5.97 -6.12 -20.92
CA SER A 120 -7.21 -6.12 -20.16
C SER A 120 -7.72 -4.69 -19.98
N ARG A 121 -9.04 -4.50 -20.04
CA ARG A 121 -9.70 -3.21 -19.88
C ARG A 121 -10.12 -2.93 -18.45
N VAL A 122 -9.98 -3.91 -17.57
CA VAL A 122 -10.32 -3.80 -16.15
C VAL A 122 -9.55 -2.66 -15.49
N ARG A 123 -10.23 -1.93 -14.60
CA ARG A 123 -9.66 -0.82 -13.83
C ARG A 123 -10.16 -0.89 -12.40
N THR A 124 -9.23 -0.65 -11.48
CA THR A 124 -9.49 -0.52 -10.06
C THR A 124 -8.58 0.56 -9.49
N THR A 125 -9.07 1.28 -8.49
CA THR A 125 -8.32 2.28 -7.75
C THR A 125 -8.41 1.94 -6.27
N LEU A 126 -7.25 1.87 -5.60
CA LEU A 126 -7.21 1.72 -4.14
C LEU A 126 -7.77 2.99 -3.49
N ARG A 127 -8.52 2.81 -2.40
CA ARG A 127 -8.97 3.89 -1.52
C ARG A 127 -8.22 3.75 -0.20
N ASP A 128 -7.46 4.76 0.19
CA ASP A 128 -6.63 4.74 1.40
C ASP A 128 -5.72 3.51 1.51
N GLY A 129 -5.09 3.13 0.38
CA GLY A 129 -4.23 1.95 0.30
C GLY A 129 -4.96 0.60 0.33
N ARG A 130 -6.30 0.59 0.36
CA ARG A 130 -7.14 -0.61 0.40
C ARG A 130 -7.91 -0.85 -0.89
N HIS A 131 -8.09 -2.12 -1.21
CA HIS A 131 -8.93 -2.52 -2.34
C HIS A 131 -10.41 -2.39 -1.97
N PRO A 132 -11.28 -1.81 -2.83
CA PRO A 132 -12.69 -1.57 -2.51
C PRO A 132 -13.47 -2.86 -2.21
N ASN A 133 -13.15 -3.96 -2.89
CA ASN A 133 -13.75 -5.28 -2.64
C ASN A 133 -13.06 -6.11 -1.54
N CYS A 134 -12.17 -5.53 -0.74
CA CYS A 134 -11.70 -6.21 0.47
C CYS A 134 -12.88 -6.35 1.43
N LEU A 135 -13.09 -7.53 2.02
CA LEU A 135 -14.21 -7.76 2.97
C LEU A 135 -14.27 -6.70 4.08
N ARG A 136 -13.09 -6.30 4.58
CA ARG A 136 -12.91 -5.32 5.66
C ARG A 136 -13.23 -3.87 5.26
N ALA A 137 -13.35 -3.60 3.95
CA ALA A 137 -13.69 -2.28 3.41
C ALA A 137 -15.21 -2.09 3.22
N LEU A 138 -16.00 -3.15 3.35
CA LEU A 138 -17.45 -3.08 3.15
C LEU A 138 -18.19 -2.53 4.36
N HIS A 139 -19.45 -2.15 4.15
CA HIS A 139 -20.36 -1.76 5.22
C HIS A 139 -21.03 -2.98 5.88
N PRO A 140 -21.38 -2.90 7.18
CA PRO A 140 -22.13 -3.95 7.85
C PRO A 140 -23.48 -4.22 7.17
N ALA A 141 -23.82 -5.51 7.02
CA ALA A 141 -25.14 -5.94 6.53
C ALA A 141 -25.73 -7.08 7.39
N ASP A 142 -27.05 -7.06 7.54
CA ASP A 142 -27.81 -8.05 8.33
C ASP A 142 -27.80 -9.45 7.67
N SER A 143 -27.59 -9.52 6.35
CA SER A 143 -27.60 -10.77 5.60
C SER A 143 -26.54 -10.77 4.51
N TRP A 144 -25.87 -11.93 4.35
CA TRP A 144 -24.81 -12.15 3.36
C TRP A 144 -25.02 -13.48 2.65
N THR A 145 -24.79 -13.50 1.34
CA THR A 145 -24.60 -14.75 0.59
C THR A 145 -23.17 -14.82 0.07
N VAL A 146 -22.45 -15.86 0.45
CA VAL A 146 -21.06 -16.10 0.03
C VAL A 146 -21.04 -17.24 -0.98
N TYR A 147 -20.54 -16.95 -2.17
CA TYR A 147 -20.33 -17.92 -3.23
C TYR A 147 -18.87 -18.37 -3.21
N VAL A 148 -18.63 -19.68 -3.28
CA VAL A 148 -17.29 -20.26 -3.26
C VAL A 148 -17.05 -21.06 -4.52
N ASP A 149 -15.90 -20.82 -5.14
CA ASP A 149 -15.39 -21.59 -6.28
C ASP A 149 -13.86 -21.72 -6.19
N GLU A 150 -13.27 -22.52 -7.07
CA GLU A 150 -11.86 -22.85 -7.06
C GLU A 150 -11.20 -22.77 -8.43
N THR A 151 -9.87 -22.80 -8.42
CA THR A 151 -9.07 -22.97 -9.63
C THR A 151 -7.83 -23.80 -9.33
N GLY A 152 -7.29 -24.46 -10.36
CA GLY A 152 -6.25 -25.48 -10.22
C GLY A 152 -6.82 -26.88 -10.00
N VAL A 153 -5.94 -27.86 -9.78
CA VAL A 153 -6.33 -29.28 -9.66
C VAL A 153 -5.73 -29.96 -8.43
N ASN A 154 -4.61 -29.47 -7.91
CA ASN A 154 -3.91 -30.03 -6.76
C ASN A 154 -4.36 -29.33 -5.48
N PHE A 155 -5.34 -29.92 -4.80
CA PHE A 155 -5.84 -29.47 -3.49
C PHE A 155 -5.40 -30.39 -2.35
N ASP A 156 -5.13 -31.67 -2.64
CA ASP A 156 -4.79 -32.67 -1.62
C ASP A 156 -3.26 -32.85 -1.43
N SER A 157 -2.45 -31.98 -2.04
CA SER A 157 -0.99 -31.97 -1.92
C SER A 157 -0.49 -30.63 -1.42
N THR A 158 0.38 -30.67 -0.41
CA THR A 158 1.09 -29.49 0.12
C THR A 158 2.41 -29.24 -0.61
N GLU A 159 2.78 -30.08 -1.58
CA GLU A 159 3.99 -29.89 -2.37
C GLU A 159 3.76 -28.88 -3.49
N ARG A 160 4.76 -28.02 -3.72
CA ARG A 160 4.76 -27.10 -4.87
C ARG A 160 4.79 -27.90 -6.17
N ALA A 161 3.73 -27.79 -6.95
CA ALA A 161 3.69 -28.36 -8.29
C ALA A 161 4.68 -27.65 -9.22
N ASP A 162 5.34 -28.39 -10.11
CA ASP A 162 6.25 -27.85 -11.13
C ASP A 162 5.56 -26.81 -12.03
N ASN A 163 4.26 -26.97 -12.25
CA ASN A 163 3.42 -25.98 -12.91
C ASN A 163 2.51 -25.26 -11.88
N PRO A 164 2.74 -23.95 -11.62
CA PRO A 164 1.94 -23.17 -10.68
C PRO A 164 0.45 -23.08 -11.02
N ASN A 165 0.05 -23.36 -12.26
CA ASN A 165 -1.36 -23.38 -12.66
C ASN A 165 -2.11 -24.59 -12.10
N LEU A 166 -1.38 -25.66 -11.74
CA LEU A 166 -1.99 -26.86 -11.15
C LEU A 166 -2.28 -26.66 -9.66
N THR A 167 -1.66 -25.66 -9.03
CA THR A 167 -1.85 -25.36 -7.60
C THR A 167 -3.30 -24.98 -7.32
N GLY A 168 -3.91 -25.65 -6.34
CA GLY A 168 -5.25 -25.35 -5.86
C GLY A 168 -5.33 -23.95 -5.23
N ARG A 169 -6.38 -23.21 -5.60
CA ARG A 169 -6.75 -21.92 -5.01
C ARG A 169 -8.26 -21.90 -4.82
N VAL A 170 -8.71 -21.39 -3.69
CA VAL A 170 -10.14 -21.30 -3.38
C VAL A 170 -10.47 -19.82 -3.20
N VAL A 171 -11.59 -19.37 -3.77
CA VAL A 171 -12.04 -17.98 -3.73
C VAL A 171 -13.48 -17.89 -3.23
N ALA A 172 -13.77 -16.83 -2.51
CA ALA A 172 -15.07 -16.49 -1.97
C ALA A 172 -15.47 -15.11 -2.51
N LEU A 173 -16.72 -15.02 -2.95
CA LEU A 173 -17.40 -13.79 -3.31
C LEU A 173 -18.57 -13.58 -2.34
N ALA A 174 -18.43 -12.63 -1.42
CA ALA A 174 -19.44 -12.27 -0.45
C ALA A 174 -20.32 -11.13 -0.98
N VAL A 175 -21.63 -11.39 -1.08
CA VAL A 175 -22.61 -10.43 -1.57
C VAL A 175 -23.54 -10.06 -0.41
N PRO A 176 -23.60 -8.79 0.01
CA PRO A 176 -24.56 -8.37 1.02
C PRO A 176 -25.97 -8.32 0.43
N ASP A 177 -26.96 -8.51 1.29
CA ASP A 177 -28.36 -8.39 0.90
C ASP A 177 -28.68 -6.98 0.38
N GLY A 178 -29.50 -6.90 -0.67
CA GLY A 178 -29.79 -5.66 -1.39
C GLY A 178 -28.80 -5.28 -2.51
N VAL A 179 -27.71 -6.03 -2.70
CA VAL A 179 -26.84 -5.88 -3.87
C VAL A 179 -27.25 -6.85 -4.96
N GLU A 180 -27.71 -6.32 -6.09
CA GLU A 180 -28.07 -7.11 -7.26
C GLU A 180 -26.93 -7.12 -8.28
N LEU A 181 -26.48 -8.33 -8.61
CA LEU A 181 -25.60 -8.58 -9.75
C LEU A 181 -26.42 -9.26 -10.85
N ALA A 182 -26.45 -8.66 -12.04
CA ALA A 182 -27.24 -9.15 -13.16
C ALA A 182 -26.88 -10.61 -13.52
N ASP A 183 -27.85 -11.43 -13.89
CA ASP A 183 -27.58 -12.82 -14.26
C ASP A 183 -26.60 -12.91 -15.46
N CYS A 184 -25.58 -13.75 -15.33
CA CYS A 184 -24.59 -14.00 -16.38
C CYS A 184 -24.98 -15.16 -17.31
N GLY A 185 -26.11 -15.84 -17.09
CA GLY A 185 -26.71 -16.80 -18.01
C GLY A 185 -25.86 -18.05 -18.25
N GLY A 186 -25.49 -18.77 -17.19
CA GLY A 186 -24.66 -19.99 -17.29
C GLY A 186 -23.25 -19.69 -17.81
N PHE A 187 -22.61 -18.68 -17.23
CA PHE A 187 -21.29 -18.21 -17.63
C PHE A 187 -20.17 -19.08 -17.06
N HIS A 188 -19.25 -19.53 -17.91
CA HIS A 188 -18.03 -20.22 -17.51
C HIS A 188 -16.82 -19.61 -18.21
N ALA A 189 -15.91 -19.01 -17.45
CA ALA A 189 -14.82 -18.14 -17.92
C ALA A 189 -13.85 -18.83 -18.88
N VAL A 190 -13.68 -20.15 -18.75
CA VAL A 190 -12.86 -20.95 -19.67
C VAL A 190 -13.46 -20.98 -21.08
N GLU A 191 -14.79 -20.89 -21.21
CA GLU A 191 -15.53 -20.92 -22.48
C GLU A 191 -15.77 -19.52 -23.10
N ARG A 192 -15.32 -18.45 -22.44
CA ARG A 192 -15.63 -17.06 -22.82
C ARG A 192 -14.41 -16.33 -23.37
N SER A 193 -14.65 -15.27 -24.14
CA SER A 193 -13.59 -14.39 -24.64
C SER A 193 -12.98 -13.57 -23.51
N PHE A 194 -11.77 -13.03 -23.73
CA PHE A 194 -11.11 -12.19 -22.72
C PHE A 194 -11.89 -10.90 -22.43
N SER A 195 -12.58 -10.33 -23.42
CA SER A 195 -13.40 -9.12 -23.22
C SER A 195 -14.62 -9.42 -22.36
N GLU A 196 -15.31 -10.54 -22.60
CA GLU A 196 -16.47 -10.92 -21.77
C GLU A 196 -16.08 -11.18 -20.32
N VAL A 197 -14.90 -11.79 -20.10
CA VAL A 197 -14.36 -12.00 -18.75
C VAL A 197 -14.00 -10.65 -18.09
N ASP A 198 -13.40 -9.71 -18.85
CA ASP A 198 -13.13 -8.35 -18.35
C ASP A 198 -14.44 -7.65 -17.93
N ASP A 199 -15.50 -7.75 -18.73
CA ASP A 199 -16.79 -7.09 -18.47
C ASP A 199 -17.50 -7.68 -17.23
N VAL A 200 -17.40 -8.99 -17.01
CA VAL A 200 -17.92 -9.63 -15.80
C VAL A 200 -17.08 -9.25 -14.58
N LEU A 201 -15.74 -9.28 -14.68
CA LEU A 201 -14.89 -8.92 -13.54
C LEU A 201 -15.06 -7.44 -13.18
N GLN A 202 -15.16 -6.55 -14.16
CA GLN A 202 -15.38 -5.12 -13.89
C GLN A 202 -16.69 -4.89 -13.11
N ARG A 203 -17.77 -5.62 -13.44
CA ARG A 203 -19.01 -5.57 -12.65
C ARG A 203 -18.82 -6.00 -11.20
N VAL A 204 -17.97 -7.01 -10.95
CA VAL A 204 -17.63 -7.41 -9.57
C VAL A 204 -16.84 -6.29 -8.88
N LEU A 205 -15.86 -5.70 -9.56
CA LEU A 205 -14.99 -4.66 -9.00
C LEU A 205 -15.72 -3.34 -8.72
N ASP A 206 -16.74 -3.03 -9.51
CA ASP A 206 -17.57 -1.82 -9.35
C ASP A 206 -18.67 -2.02 -8.29
N ALA A 207 -19.05 -3.26 -7.99
CA ALA A 207 -20.10 -3.58 -7.02
C ALA A 207 -19.56 -3.60 -5.57
N PRO A 208 -20.41 -3.27 -4.57
CA PRO A 208 -20.04 -3.34 -3.15
C PRO A 208 -20.10 -4.79 -2.64
N VAL A 209 -19.23 -5.64 -3.19
CA VAL A 209 -19.09 -7.06 -2.87
C VAL A 209 -17.69 -7.36 -2.36
N GLY A 210 -17.56 -8.42 -1.56
CA GLY A 210 -16.31 -8.80 -0.92
C GLY A 210 -15.64 -9.97 -1.61
N ILE A 211 -14.32 -9.90 -1.77
CA ILE A 211 -13.51 -10.99 -2.33
C ILE A 211 -12.48 -11.41 -1.30
N LEU A 212 -12.37 -12.72 -1.10
CA LEU A 212 -11.27 -13.33 -0.37
C LEU A 212 -10.83 -14.60 -1.09
N GLY A 213 -9.53 -14.83 -1.23
CA GLY A 213 -9.05 -16.10 -1.76
C GLY A 213 -7.66 -16.44 -1.26
N PHE A 214 -7.38 -17.73 -1.07
CA PHE A 214 -6.07 -18.21 -0.65
C PHE A 214 -5.62 -19.41 -1.49
N SER A 215 -4.32 -19.67 -1.51
CA SER A 215 -3.73 -20.84 -2.18
C SER A 215 -3.48 -21.95 -1.17
N VAL A 216 -3.67 -23.21 -1.56
CA VAL A 216 -3.39 -24.36 -0.68
C VAL A 216 -1.91 -24.47 -0.26
N LEU A 217 -1.01 -23.72 -0.91
CA LEU A 217 0.40 -23.61 -0.54
C LEU A 217 0.68 -22.53 0.52
N ASP A 218 -0.34 -21.84 0.99
CA ASP A 218 -0.20 -20.91 2.11
C ASP A 218 0.17 -21.68 3.38
N ASP A 219 1.16 -21.22 4.13
CA ASP A 219 1.66 -21.91 5.33
C ASP A 219 0.57 -22.08 6.42
N THR A 220 -0.48 -21.26 6.37
CA THR A 220 -1.62 -21.32 7.27
C THR A 220 -2.68 -22.35 6.84
N ALA A 221 -2.64 -22.82 5.59
CA ALA A 221 -3.56 -23.79 5.03
C ALA A 221 -3.20 -25.23 5.44
N GLN A 222 -3.42 -25.58 6.70
CA GLN A 222 -3.03 -26.89 7.27
C GLN A 222 -3.99 -28.05 6.94
N HIS A 223 -4.82 -27.90 5.91
CA HIS A 223 -5.81 -28.91 5.55
C HIS A 223 -5.27 -29.87 4.50
N ARG A 224 -5.69 -31.14 4.58
CA ARG A 224 -5.25 -32.21 3.66
C ARG A 224 -6.18 -32.40 2.47
N TYR A 225 -7.43 -31.97 2.58
CA TYR A 225 -8.49 -32.26 1.62
C TYR A 225 -9.17 -30.99 1.14
N TRP A 226 -9.63 -30.98 -0.11
CA TRP A 226 -10.36 -29.87 -0.74
C TRP A 226 -11.44 -29.25 0.18
N ILE A 227 -12.33 -30.07 0.75
CA ILE A 227 -13.40 -29.56 1.62
C ILE A 227 -12.86 -28.87 2.88
N GLY A 228 -11.71 -29.32 3.39
CA GLY A 228 -11.02 -28.66 4.50
C GLY A 228 -10.52 -27.27 4.12
N HIS A 229 -9.98 -27.09 2.91
CA HIS A 229 -9.61 -25.77 2.40
C HIS A 229 -10.82 -24.86 2.17
N VAL A 230 -11.94 -25.40 1.71
CA VAL A 230 -13.20 -24.65 1.60
C VAL A 230 -13.67 -24.17 2.97
N LEU A 231 -13.69 -25.06 3.97
CA LEU A 231 -14.07 -24.70 5.35
C LEU A 231 -13.14 -23.64 5.95
N HIS A 232 -11.84 -23.72 5.64
CA HIS A 232 -10.86 -22.72 6.02
C HIS A 232 -11.19 -21.34 5.44
N LEU A 233 -11.47 -21.27 4.13
CA LEU A 233 -11.90 -20.04 3.48
C LEU A 233 -13.18 -19.49 4.10
N VAL A 234 -14.16 -20.36 4.36
CA VAL A 234 -15.44 -19.96 4.98
C VAL A 234 -15.21 -19.37 6.36
N ARG A 235 -14.42 -20.03 7.22
CA ARG A 235 -14.08 -19.53 8.55
C ARG A 235 -13.44 -18.14 8.45
N TRP A 236 -12.46 -17.96 7.57
CA TRP A 236 -11.80 -16.67 7.37
C TRP A 236 -12.73 -15.58 6.84
N THR A 237 -13.60 -15.95 5.90
CA THR A 237 -14.62 -15.04 5.37
C THR A 237 -15.50 -14.55 6.51
N LEU A 238 -16.02 -15.47 7.35
CA LEU A 238 -16.87 -15.14 8.49
C LEU A 238 -16.17 -14.25 9.54
N LEU A 239 -14.87 -14.48 9.80
CA LEU A 239 -14.10 -13.63 10.72
C LEU A 239 -13.96 -12.19 10.20
N GLN A 240 -13.87 -11.99 8.88
CA GLN A 240 -13.67 -10.69 8.24
C GLN A 240 -14.96 -9.98 7.83
N LEU A 241 -16.09 -10.68 7.75
CA LEU A 241 -17.35 -10.08 7.33
C LEU A 241 -17.81 -8.97 8.28
N PRO A 242 -18.19 -7.79 7.77
CA PRO A 242 -18.78 -6.75 8.58
C PRO A 242 -20.23 -7.12 8.89
N ILE A 243 -20.51 -7.36 10.17
CA ILE A 243 -21.83 -7.70 10.68
C ILE A 243 -22.31 -6.64 11.69
N PRO A 244 -23.61 -6.33 11.74
CA PRO A 244 -24.16 -5.35 12.67
C PRO A 244 -23.89 -5.72 14.14
N MET A 245 -23.48 -4.72 14.92
CA MET A 245 -23.06 -4.89 16.32
C MET A 245 -24.17 -4.61 17.33
N ASP A 246 -25.37 -4.27 16.88
CA ASP A 246 -26.52 -3.91 17.73
C ASP A 246 -27.34 -5.12 18.21
N GLY A 247 -26.80 -6.34 18.04
CA GLY A 247 -27.43 -7.57 18.49
C GLY A 247 -28.53 -8.09 17.57
N ARG A 248 -28.73 -7.48 16.40
CA ARG A 248 -29.57 -8.06 15.34
C ARG A 248 -29.02 -9.41 14.89
N LYS A 249 -29.92 -10.29 14.44
CA LYS A 249 -29.54 -11.60 13.91
C LYS A 249 -28.91 -11.43 12.54
N SER A 250 -27.67 -11.89 12.38
CA SER A 250 -26.99 -11.90 11.09
C SER A 250 -27.20 -13.25 10.40
N GLN A 251 -27.70 -13.25 9.17
CA GLN A 251 -27.84 -14.48 8.38
C GLN A 251 -26.71 -14.57 7.37
N VAL A 252 -25.99 -15.69 7.35
CA VAL A 252 -24.97 -15.95 6.34
C VAL A 252 -25.28 -17.24 5.62
N ARG A 253 -25.39 -17.18 4.29
CA ARG A 253 -25.58 -18.34 3.43
C ARG A 253 -24.32 -18.59 2.61
N ILE A 254 -23.72 -19.75 2.76
CA ILE A 254 -22.58 -20.20 1.96
C ILE A 254 -23.08 -21.14 0.87
N LEU A 255 -22.72 -20.86 -0.38
CA LEU A 255 -23.02 -21.67 -1.55
C LEU A 255 -21.72 -22.04 -2.26
N ILE A 256 -21.38 -23.33 -2.26
CA ILE A 256 -20.12 -23.85 -2.80
C ILE A 256 -20.39 -24.51 -4.15
N GLU A 257 -19.57 -24.25 -5.17
CA GLU A 257 -19.66 -24.97 -6.44
C GLU A 257 -19.49 -26.49 -6.23
N GLN A 258 -20.32 -27.29 -6.92
CA GLN A 258 -20.26 -28.75 -6.83
C GLN A 258 -18.96 -29.31 -7.41
N ARG A 259 -18.39 -30.31 -6.72
CA ARG A 259 -17.16 -30.99 -7.12
C ARG A 259 -17.25 -32.49 -6.86
N ASP A 260 -17.09 -33.29 -7.91
CA ASP A 260 -17.08 -34.76 -7.86
C ASP A 260 -18.23 -35.37 -7.03
N ALA A 261 -17.96 -35.87 -5.82
CA ALA A 261 -18.96 -36.49 -4.93
C ALA A 261 -19.75 -35.48 -4.09
N TYR A 262 -19.28 -34.23 -4.00
CA TYR A 262 -19.94 -33.15 -3.29
C TYR A 262 -21.00 -32.51 -4.18
N SER A 263 -22.26 -32.90 -3.95
CA SER A 263 -23.42 -32.48 -4.76
C SER A 263 -24.43 -31.70 -3.92
N SER A 264 -25.49 -31.19 -4.54
CA SER A 264 -26.59 -30.52 -3.83
C SER A 264 -27.31 -31.41 -2.80
N GLN A 265 -27.07 -32.73 -2.81
CA GLN A 265 -27.63 -33.67 -1.84
C GLN A 265 -26.75 -33.87 -0.61
N THR A 266 -25.49 -33.43 -0.63
CA THR A 266 -24.58 -33.54 0.51
C THR A 266 -25.00 -32.55 1.61
N ASP A 267 -25.35 -33.07 2.79
CA ASP A 267 -25.75 -32.25 3.93
C ASP A 267 -24.54 -31.62 4.64
N LEU A 268 -24.48 -30.29 4.67
CA LEU A 268 -23.43 -29.51 5.35
C LEU A 268 -23.89 -28.96 6.70
N LYS A 269 -25.07 -29.34 7.20
CA LYS A 269 -25.64 -28.79 8.44
C LYS A 269 -24.74 -28.99 9.65
N ALA A 270 -24.15 -30.17 9.82
CA ALA A 270 -23.25 -30.45 10.95
C ALA A 270 -22.00 -29.55 10.92
N LEU A 271 -21.44 -29.30 9.72
CA LEU A 271 -20.30 -28.41 9.54
C LEU A 271 -20.66 -26.95 9.81
N ALA A 272 -21.84 -26.51 9.37
CA ALA A 272 -22.34 -25.17 9.67
C ALA A 272 -22.49 -24.96 11.19
N GLN A 273 -23.12 -25.90 11.90
CA GLN A 273 -23.30 -25.82 13.35
C GLN A 273 -21.99 -25.86 14.14
N ALA A 274 -21.00 -26.63 13.66
CA ALA A 274 -19.67 -26.66 14.25
C ALA A 274 -18.96 -25.30 14.10
N LEU A 275 -19.02 -24.68 12.91
CA LEU A 275 -18.45 -23.35 12.66
C LEU A 275 -19.16 -22.26 13.46
N GLU A 276 -20.50 -22.29 13.55
CA GLU A 276 -21.26 -21.37 14.42
C GLU A 276 -20.81 -21.48 15.87
N SER A 277 -20.68 -22.70 16.38
CA SER A 277 -20.28 -22.96 17.77
C SER A 277 -18.86 -22.50 18.04
N GLU A 278 -17.93 -22.76 17.11
CA GLU A 278 -16.55 -22.29 17.16
C GLU A 278 -16.48 -20.76 17.20
N LEU A 279 -17.14 -20.08 16.27
CA LEU A 279 -17.14 -18.61 16.19
C LEU A 279 -17.82 -17.99 17.43
N ALA A 280 -18.91 -18.57 17.91
CA ALA A 280 -19.58 -18.13 19.14
C ALA A 280 -18.69 -18.34 20.38
N ALA A 281 -17.86 -19.38 20.43
CA ALA A 281 -16.88 -19.56 21.49
C ALA A 281 -15.74 -18.53 21.40
N LEU A 282 -15.30 -18.19 20.18
CA LEU A 282 -14.27 -17.20 19.92
C LEU A 282 -14.73 -15.79 20.31
N ASP A 283 -15.83 -15.27 19.74
CA ASP A 283 -16.42 -13.99 20.14
C ASP A 283 -17.93 -14.11 20.42
N PRO A 284 -18.31 -14.44 21.67
CA PRO A 284 -19.72 -14.65 22.03
C PRO A 284 -20.59 -13.43 21.80
N GLN A 285 -20.06 -12.22 21.89
CA GLN A 285 -20.83 -11.00 21.68
C GLN A 285 -21.07 -10.75 20.19
N ARG A 286 -20.04 -10.90 19.35
CA ARG A 286 -20.13 -10.67 17.90
C ARG A 286 -20.97 -11.75 17.21
N PHE A 287 -20.82 -13.01 17.60
CA PHE A 287 -21.43 -14.14 16.89
C PHE A 287 -22.69 -14.71 17.56
N LYS A 288 -23.20 -14.11 18.65
CA LYS A 288 -24.41 -14.59 19.37
C LYS A 288 -25.62 -14.82 18.47
N GLY A 289 -25.81 -13.95 17.49
CA GLY A 289 -26.95 -13.93 16.59
C GLY A 289 -26.67 -14.48 15.19
N LEU A 290 -25.48 -15.06 14.97
CA LEU A 290 -25.11 -15.61 13.67
C LEU A 290 -25.94 -16.86 13.37
N ALA A 291 -26.58 -16.87 12.20
CA ALA A 291 -27.22 -18.04 11.62
C ALA A 291 -26.57 -18.38 10.28
N LEU A 292 -25.82 -19.47 10.24
CA LEU A 292 -25.06 -19.98 9.12
C LEU A 292 -25.82 -21.11 8.43
N LYS A 293 -26.02 -20.97 7.12
CA LYS A 293 -26.50 -22.03 6.25
C LYS A 293 -25.45 -22.35 5.22
N MET A 294 -25.17 -23.62 4.99
CA MET A 294 -24.20 -24.07 4.00
C MET A 294 -24.87 -25.06 3.05
N GLY A 295 -24.49 -24.99 1.77
CA GLY A 295 -24.93 -25.95 0.78
C GLY A 295 -24.12 -25.85 -0.51
N PHE A 296 -24.32 -26.80 -1.40
CA PHE A 296 -23.74 -26.77 -2.74
C PHE A 296 -24.69 -26.15 -3.76
N MET A 297 -24.16 -25.33 -4.66
CA MET A 297 -24.90 -24.75 -5.78
C MET A 297 -24.56 -25.47 -7.09
N ASP A 298 -25.54 -25.53 -8.00
CA ASP A 298 -25.31 -26.06 -9.34
C ASP A 298 -24.55 -25.05 -10.22
N LYS A 299 -23.91 -25.55 -11.29
CA LYS A 299 -23.14 -24.72 -12.24
C LYS A 299 -23.99 -23.74 -13.05
N LYS A 300 -25.33 -23.86 -13.01
CA LYS A 300 -26.28 -22.95 -13.66
C LYS A 300 -26.79 -21.86 -12.72
N HIS A 301 -26.34 -21.86 -11.46
CA HIS A 301 -26.70 -20.83 -10.51
C HIS A 301 -26.29 -19.45 -11.07
N PRO A 302 -27.16 -18.42 -11.05
CA PRO A 302 -26.89 -17.11 -11.67
C PRO A 302 -25.56 -16.47 -11.23
N MET A 303 -25.18 -16.74 -9.98
CA MET A 303 -23.96 -16.20 -9.36
C MET A 303 -22.69 -17.02 -9.60
N ASN A 304 -22.80 -18.23 -10.15
CA ASN A 304 -21.63 -19.10 -10.39
C ASN A 304 -20.62 -18.40 -11.31
N GLY A 305 -21.11 -17.74 -12.35
CA GLY A 305 -20.27 -17.04 -13.33
C GLY A 305 -19.40 -15.93 -12.73
N TYR A 306 -19.85 -15.27 -11.66
CA TYR A 306 -19.08 -14.20 -11.04
C TYR A 306 -17.90 -14.73 -10.23
N VAL A 307 -18.16 -15.73 -9.38
CA VAL A 307 -17.09 -16.34 -8.57
C VAL A 307 -16.09 -17.13 -9.43
N ASP A 308 -16.56 -17.77 -10.50
CA ASP A 308 -15.72 -18.44 -11.51
C ASP A 308 -14.80 -17.46 -12.25
N VAL A 309 -15.28 -16.25 -12.59
CA VAL A 309 -14.41 -15.21 -13.18
C VAL A 309 -13.32 -14.75 -12.22
N VAL A 310 -13.62 -14.65 -10.92
CA VAL A 310 -12.63 -14.32 -9.89
C VAL A 310 -11.59 -15.45 -9.77
N ALA A 311 -12.03 -16.70 -9.68
CA ALA A 311 -11.17 -17.88 -9.64
C ALA A 311 -10.27 -17.97 -10.89
N PHE A 312 -10.89 -17.87 -12.07
CA PHE A 312 -10.22 -17.95 -13.36
C PHE A 312 -9.17 -16.83 -13.56
N THR A 313 -9.48 -15.61 -13.11
CA THR A 313 -8.55 -14.48 -13.17
C THR A 313 -7.29 -14.76 -12.36
N TRP A 314 -7.40 -15.48 -11.25
CA TRP A 314 -6.26 -15.81 -10.42
C TRP A 314 -5.46 -17.03 -10.92
N GLY A 315 -6.14 -18.06 -11.43
CA GLY A 315 -5.52 -19.37 -11.71
C GLY A 315 -4.79 -19.53 -13.04
N SER A 316 -4.89 -18.56 -13.96
CA SER A 316 -4.41 -18.74 -15.33
C SER A 316 -3.06 -18.06 -15.62
N SER A 317 -2.17 -18.76 -16.32
CA SER A 317 -0.88 -18.21 -16.78
C SER A 317 -0.94 -17.40 -18.07
N ASP A 318 -2.10 -17.29 -18.72
CA ASP A 318 -2.23 -16.50 -19.95
C ASP A 318 -1.81 -15.05 -19.70
N TRP A 319 -1.09 -14.45 -20.65
CA TRP A 319 -0.60 -13.09 -20.51
C TRP A 319 -1.74 -12.07 -20.26
N SER A 320 -2.88 -12.25 -20.92
CA SER A 320 -4.05 -11.37 -20.77
C SER A 320 -4.67 -11.50 -19.37
N ASN A 321 -4.65 -12.71 -18.80
CA ASN A 321 -5.10 -12.96 -17.44
C ASN A 321 -4.12 -12.39 -16.39
N LYS A 322 -2.81 -12.48 -16.64
CA LYS A 322 -1.79 -11.80 -15.80
C LYS A 322 -1.95 -10.29 -15.83
N ASP A 323 -2.21 -9.70 -17.00
CA ASP A 323 -2.51 -8.27 -17.12
C ASP A 323 -3.80 -7.90 -16.39
N ARG A 324 -4.85 -8.73 -16.49
CA ARG A 324 -6.11 -8.55 -15.73
C ARG A 324 -5.87 -8.60 -14.22
N LEU A 325 -5.20 -9.64 -13.71
CA LEU A 325 -4.90 -9.78 -12.29
C LEU A 325 -4.15 -8.56 -11.76
N ARG A 326 -3.11 -8.11 -12.49
CA ARG A 326 -2.35 -6.91 -12.15
C ARG A 326 -3.22 -5.65 -12.11
N LYS A 327 -4.09 -5.44 -13.10
CA LYS A 327 -4.95 -4.25 -13.20
C LYS A 327 -6.12 -4.25 -12.24
N SER A 328 -6.62 -5.43 -11.89
CA SER A 328 -7.66 -5.60 -10.86
C SER A 328 -7.15 -5.32 -9.46
N GLN A 329 -5.84 -5.38 -9.22
CA GLN A 329 -5.21 -5.16 -7.91
C GLN A 329 -5.72 -6.09 -6.78
N LEU A 330 -6.35 -7.22 -7.13
CA LEU A 330 -6.84 -8.19 -6.14
C LEU A 330 -5.69 -8.86 -5.36
N GLN A 331 -4.53 -9.06 -6.00
CA GLN A 331 -3.41 -9.75 -5.38
C GLN A 331 -2.75 -8.92 -4.28
N GLY A 332 -2.63 -9.47 -3.07
CA GLY A 332 -2.09 -8.77 -1.89
C GLY A 332 -3.12 -7.98 -1.09
N HIS A 333 -4.34 -7.81 -1.61
CA HIS A 333 -5.44 -7.13 -0.89
C HIS A 333 -6.62 -8.06 -0.62
N CYS A 334 -7.08 -8.78 -1.65
CA CYS A 334 -8.18 -9.75 -1.58
C CYS A 334 -7.68 -11.19 -1.70
N PHE A 335 -6.58 -11.41 -2.44
CA PHE A 335 -5.93 -12.71 -2.52
C PHE A 335 -4.70 -12.75 -1.61
N VAL A 336 -4.72 -13.70 -0.68
CA VAL A 336 -3.63 -13.97 0.26
C VAL A 336 -2.41 -14.45 -0.52
N LYS A 337 -1.28 -13.76 -0.35
CA LYS A 337 0.00 -14.26 -0.87
C LYS A 337 0.58 -15.22 0.15
N ALA A 338 0.99 -16.40 -0.32
CA ALA A 338 1.54 -17.49 0.51
C ALA A 338 2.77 -17.11 1.37
N ASN A 339 3.39 -15.94 1.13
CA ASN A 339 4.58 -15.47 1.86
C ASN A 339 4.35 -14.14 2.61
N GLU A 340 3.17 -13.51 2.52
CA GLU A 340 2.85 -12.28 3.28
C GLU A 340 2.09 -12.66 4.55
N SER A 341 2.87 -13.04 5.55
CA SER A 341 2.47 -13.66 6.81
C SER A 341 1.78 -12.73 7.81
N SER A 342 1.43 -11.48 7.50
CA SER A 342 0.98 -10.58 8.58
C SER A 342 -0.46 -10.84 9.00
N LEU A 343 -1.47 -10.61 8.16
CA LEU A 343 -2.86 -10.58 8.64
C LEU A 343 -3.45 -11.98 8.92
N HIS A 344 -3.15 -12.96 8.08
CA HIS A 344 -3.78 -14.29 8.15
C HIS A 344 -3.25 -15.12 9.32
N HIS A 345 -1.93 -15.06 9.53
CA HIS A 345 -1.29 -15.60 10.73
C HIS A 345 -1.92 -15.01 11.99
N LEU A 346 -2.26 -13.72 12.02
CA LEU A 346 -2.92 -13.09 13.17
C LEU A 346 -4.29 -13.70 13.46
N TYR A 347 -5.14 -13.90 12.45
CA TYR A 347 -6.43 -14.56 12.66
C TYR A 347 -6.25 -15.96 13.25
N LEU A 348 -5.26 -16.74 12.80
CA LEU A 348 -4.96 -18.05 13.39
C LEU A 348 -4.35 -17.97 14.79
N ALA A 349 -3.45 -17.04 15.04
CA ALA A 349 -2.84 -16.85 16.35
C ALA A 349 -3.92 -16.50 17.39
N LEU A 350 -4.89 -15.67 17.00
CA LEU A 350 -6.04 -15.29 17.83
C LEU A 350 -6.98 -16.47 18.12
N THR A 351 -7.16 -17.42 17.19
CA THR A 351 -8.04 -18.58 17.44
C THR A 351 -7.43 -19.67 18.32
N ARG A 352 -6.10 -19.70 18.50
CA ARG A 352 -5.41 -20.71 19.34
C ARG A 352 -5.63 -20.51 20.84
N GLY A 353 -6.07 -19.32 21.25
CA GLY A 353 -6.25 -18.95 22.66
C GLY A 353 -4.93 -18.71 23.40
N GLY A 354 -5.00 -17.95 24.50
CA GLY A 354 -3.82 -17.53 25.27
C GLY A 354 -3.24 -16.18 24.81
N PRO A 355 -2.13 -15.73 25.45
CA PRO A 355 -1.47 -14.49 25.05
C PRO A 355 -0.81 -14.64 23.68
N LEU A 356 -0.89 -13.60 22.85
CA LEU A 356 -0.20 -13.56 21.57
C LEU A 356 1.32 -13.46 21.79
N ALA A 357 2.08 -14.03 20.85
CA ALA A 357 3.52 -13.75 20.78
C ALA A 357 3.74 -12.24 20.57
N PRO A 358 4.83 -11.64 21.08
CA PRO A 358 5.02 -10.19 20.99
C PRO A 358 5.00 -9.63 19.57
N ALA A 359 5.63 -10.32 18.60
CA ALA A 359 5.59 -9.92 17.20
C ALA A 359 4.16 -9.97 16.60
N ASP A 360 3.36 -10.96 16.99
CA ASP A 360 1.96 -11.09 16.55
C ASP A 360 1.10 -9.99 17.19
N TRP A 361 1.30 -9.70 18.47
CA TRP A 361 0.63 -8.57 19.12
C TRP A 361 0.96 -7.23 18.44
N TYR A 362 2.23 -6.98 18.11
CA TYR A 362 2.63 -5.75 17.43
C TYR A 362 2.00 -5.64 16.03
N ALA A 363 1.96 -6.76 15.29
CA ALA A 363 1.29 -6.82 13.99
C ALA A 363 -0.24 -6.64 14.12
N LEU A 364 -0.85 -7.10 15.21
CA LEU A 364 -2.27 -6.85 15.52
C LEU A 364 -2.54 -5.36 15.79
N CYS A 365 -1.69 -4.69 16.58
CA CYS A 365 -1.77 -3.23 16.79
C CYS A 365 -1.76 -2.48 15.45
N ALA A 366 -0.85 -2.84 14.55
CA ALA A 366 -0.78 -2.27 13.21
C ALA A 366 -2.05 -2.57 12.38
N ALA A 367 -2.48 -3.83 12.33
CA ALA A 367 -3.62 -4.26 11.52
C ALA A 367 -4.95 -3.66 11.97
N SER A 368 -5.12 -3.44 13.28
CA SER A 368 -6.32 -2.87 13.89
C SER A 368 -6.49 -1.37 13.63
N ALA A 369 -5.41 -0.66 13.30
CA ALA A 369 -5.40 0.80 13.14
C ALA A 369 -6.36 1.28 12.04
N GLU A 370 -6.54 0.45 11.03
CA GLU A 370 -7.34 0.72 9.84
C GLU A 370 -8.68 -0.06 9.85
N GLU A 371 -9.06 -0.66 10.98
CA GLU A 371 -10.32 -1.40 11.12
C GLU A 371 -11.48 -0.53 11.60
N GLN A 372 -12.69 -0.84 11.10
CA GLN A 372 -13.92 -0.25 11.62
C GLN A 372 -14.16 -0.65 13.08
N ASP A 373 -14.90 0.20 13.80
CA ASP A 373 -15.35 -0.10 15.17
C ASP A 373 -16.15 -1.42 15.20
N GLY A 374 -15.83 -2.29 16.16
CA GLY A 374 -16.49 -3.58 16.30
C GLY A 374 -15.97 -4.70 15.38
N SER A 375 -14.96 -4.45 14.55
CA SER A 375 -14.26 -5.51 13.81
C SER A 375 -13.67 -6.58 14.75
N PHE A 376 -13.43 -7.78 14.21
CA PHE A 376 -12.82 -8.88 14.97
C PHE A 376 -11.49 -8.46 15.61
N LEU A 377 -10.55 -7.97 14.80
CA LEU A 377 -9.18 -7.70 15.25
C LEU A 377 -9.15 -6.63 16.34
N ARG A 378 -9.97 -5.58 16.22
CA ARG A 378 -10.03 -4.52 17.22
C ARG A 378 -10.63 -5.01 18.53
N ARG A 379 -11.63 -5.90 18.47
CA ARG A 379 -12.23 -6.52 19.66
C ARG A 379 -11.29 -7.51 20.34
N GLU A 380 -10.57 -8.30 19.56
CA GLU A 380 -9.55 -9.20 20.11
C GLU A 380 -8.39 -8.43 20.75
N LEU A 381 -7.95 -7.32 20.15
CA LEU A 381 -6.94 -6.45 20.76
C LEU A 381 -7.41 -5.85 22.09
N ASP A 382 -8.68 -5.42 22.18
CA ASP A 382 -9.30 -4.94 23.43
C ASP A 382 -9.46 -6.04 24.48
N ARG A 383 -9.85 -7.26 24.08
CA ARG A 383 -9.94 -8.43 24.96
C ARG A 383 -8.59 -8.85 25.51
N LEU A 384 -7.56 -8.87 24.66
CA LEU A 384 -6.18 -9.10 25.04
C LEU A 384 -5.80 -8.10 26.15
N GLY A 385 -6.12 -6.82 25.95
CA GLY A 385 -5.84 -5.75 26.91
C GLY A 385 -6.53 -5.97 28.26
N LYS A 386 -7.82 -6.29 28.24
CA LYS A 386 -8.61 -6.61 29.44
C LYS A 386 -8.07 -7.84 30.19
N ALA A 387 -7.44 -8.78 29.48
CA ALA A 387 -6.81 -9.94 30.09
C ALA A 387 -5.41 -9.65 30.67
N MET A 388 -4.76 -8.53 30.30
CA MET A 388 -3.38 -8.20 30.74
C MET A 388 -3.24 -8.01 32.24
N ALA A 389 -4.29 -7.55 32.92
CA ALA A 389 -4.30 -7.44 34.39
C ALA A 389 -4.01 -8.79 35.09
N ARG A 390 -4.22 -9.91 34.41
CA ARG A 390 -3.93 -11.27 34.93
C ARG A 390 -2.59 -11.83 34.42
N LEU A 391 -1.91 -11.14 33.52
CA LEU A 391 -0.70 -11.57 32.82
C LEU A 391 0.36 -10.44 32.81
N PRO A 392 0.83 -9.96 33.98
CA PRO A 392 1.73 -8.80 34.05
C PRO A 392 3.04 -9.00 33.27
N ARG A 393 3.61 -10.20 33.31
CA ARG A 393 4.83 -10.55 32.53
C ARG A 393 4.60 -10.45 31.02
N GLN A 394 3.38 -10.66 30.53
CA GLN A 394 3.09 -10.58 29.11
C GLN A 394 3.15 -9.13 28.61
N TRP A 395 2.71 -8.18 29.43
CA TRP A 395 2.82 -6.75 29.14
C TRP A 395 4.29 -6.33 29.01
N GLU A 396 5.17 -6.83 29.89
CA GLU A 396 6.62 -6.57 29.82
C GLU A 396 7.23 -7.10 28.51
N LEU A 397 6.86 -8.31 28.08
CA LEU A 397 7.31 -8.87 26.80
C LEU A 397 6.83 -8.04 25.59
N TYR A 398 5.65 -7.43 25.66
CA TYR A 398 5.15 -6.52 24.63
C TYR A 398 5.90 -5.19 24.62
N LEU A 399 6.25 -4.66 25.79
CA LEU A 399 7.12 -3.50 25.91
C LEU A 399 8.53 -3.77 25.33
N GLU A 400 9.11 -4.94 25.61
CA GLU A 400 10.41 -5.36 25.07
C GLU A 400 10.40 -5.47 23.54
N GLU A 401 9.30 -5.93 22.93
CA GLU A 401 9.14 -5.96 21.48
C GLU A 401 9.15 -4.53 20.89
N VAL A 402 8.43 -3.59 21.51
CA VAL A 402 8.46 -2.17 21.10
C VAL A 402 9.88 -1.61 21.17
N GLN A 403 10.60 -1.87 22.27
CA GLN A 403 12.00 -1.46 22.44
C GLN A 403 12.92 -2.08 21.37
N THR A 404 12.73 -3.35 21.04
CA THR A 404 13.51 -4.07 20.02
C THR A 404 13.27 -3.49 18.61
N ARG A 405 12.02 -3.18 18.27
CA ARG A 405 11.65 -2.55 17.00
C ARG A 405 12.27 -1.17 16.85
N LEU A 406 12.27 -0.39 17.94
CA LEU A 406 12.91 0.93 17.98
C LEU A 406 14.42 0.83 17.78
N ALA A 407 15.10 -0.04 18.53
CA ALA A 407 16.53 -0.25 18.42
C ALA A 407 16.95 -0.70 17.00
N SER A 408 16.14 -1.55 16.35
CA SER A 408 16.40 -2.05 15.00
C SER A 408 15.91 -1.11 13.88
N LYS A 409 15.17 -0.04 14.21
CA LYS A 409 14.50 0.86 13.25
C LYS A 409 13.55 0.14 12.28
N GLN A 410 12.95 -0.98 12.71
CA GLN A 410 12.03 -1.79 11.90
C GLN A 410 10.57 -1.56 12.32
N TYR A 411 10.06 -0.35 12.11
CA TYR A 411 8.67 0.00 12.47
C TYR A 411 8.08 1.04 11.51
N SER A 412 6.74 1.10 11.45
CA SER A 412 6.02 2.28 10.97
C SER A 412 5.54 3.11 12.16
N LEU A 413 5.48 4.43 12.00
CA LEU A 413 5.08 5.35 13.09
C LEU A 413 3.66 5.07 13.58
N ALA A 414 2.74 4.77 12.65
CA ALA A 414 1.36 4.42 13.01
C ALA A 414 1.27 3.15 13.86
N ALA A 415 2.03 2.09 13.51
CA ALA A 415 2.05 0.86 14.29
C ALA A 415 2.66 1.09 15.68
N LEU A 416 3.77 1.85 15.75
CA LEU A 416 4.45 2.16 17.00
C LEU A 416 3.54 2.96 17.93
N GLY A 417 2.88 4.01 17.43
CA GLY A 417 1.95 4.82 18.20
C GLY A 417 0.82 3.98 18.78
N ARG A 418 0.17 3.15 17.96
CA ARG A 418 -0.90 2.25 18.42
C ARG A 418 -0.43 1.24 19.47
N ALA A 419 0.78 0.69 19.32
CA ALA A 419 1.33 -0.24 20.29
C ALA A 419 1.58 0.45 21.65
N ILE A 420 2.14 1.66 21.65
CA ILE A 420 2.39 2.45 22.87
C ILE A 420 1.08 2.88 23.53
N ASP A 421 0.12 3.40 22.77
CA ASP A 421 -1.21 3.79 23.27
C ASP A 421 -1.92 2.60 23.92
N TRP A 422 -1.83 1.42 23.29
CA TRP A 422 -2.42 0.20 23.83
C TRP A 422 -1.74 -0.23 25.14
N LEU A 423 -0.40 -0.19 25.19
CA LEU A 423 0.33 -0.52 26.42
C LEU A 423 -0.04 0.42 27.57
N GLU A 424 -0.24 1.71 27.28
CA GLU A 424 -0.66 2.70 28.27
C GLU A 424 -2.07 2.44 28.78
N GLN A 425 -3.00 2.19 27.86
CA GLN A 425 -4.40 1.96 28.20
C GLN A 425 -4.59 0.78 29.16
N TYR A 426 -3.75 -0.26 29.03
CA TYR A 426 -3.86 -1.50 29.79
C TYR A 426 -2.73 -1.71 30.80
N ALA A 427 -1.94 -0.66 31.08
CA ALA A 427 -0.94 -0.68 32.14
C ALA A 427 -1.60 -0.70 33.53
N ASP A 428 -1.03 -1.46 34.45
CA ASP A 428 -1.31 -1.32 35.88
C ASP A 428 -0.52 -0.16 36.52
N GLN A 429 -0.74 0.10 37.82
CA GLN A 429 -0.06 1.20 38.54
C GLN A 429 1.46 1.06 38.64
N SER A 430 2.00 -0.16 38.47
CA SER A 430 3.43 -0.46 38.52
C SER A 430 4.08 -0.51 37.14
N GLN A 431 3.29 -0.65 36.08
CA GLN A 431 3.71 -0.74 34.69
C GLN A 431 3.83 0.66 34.08
N ILE A 432 5.05 1.19 34.09
CA ILE A 432 5.33 2.53 33.56
C ILE A 432 6.01 2.40 32.21
N ILE A 433 5.47 3.07 31.19
CA ILE A 433 6.15 3.22 29.91
C ILE A 433 7.31 4.21 30.10
N PRO A 434 8.57 3.82 29.83
CA PRO A 434 9.72 4.70 29.98
C PRO A 434 9.58 6.01 29.21
N GLY A 435 9.98 7.13 29.82
CA GLY A 435 9.93 8.45 29.19
C GLY A 435 10.73 8.51 27.88
N THR A 436 11.81 7.74 27.78
CA THR A 436 12.61 7.60 26.55
C THR A 436 11.81 7.06 25.37
N LEU A 437 10.87 6.12 25.59
CA LEU A 437 9.98 5.62 24.53
C LEU A 437 8.95 6.67 24.10
N ARG A 438 8.42 7.42 25.07
CA ARG A 438 7.49 8.52 24.80
C ARG A 438 8.14 9.60 23.97
N LEU A 439 9.33 10.04 24.39
CA LEU A 439 10.09 11.03 23.66
C LEU A 439 10.41 10.55 22.25
N GLN A 440 10.79 9.28 22.06
CA GLN A 440 11.03 8.74 20.71
C GLN A 440 9.78 8.75 19.82
N LEU A 441 8.61 8.38 20.35
CA LEU A 441 7.35 8.42 19.60
C LEU A 441 6.96 9.86 19.24
N ASP A 442 6.85 10.73 20.24
CA ASP A 442 6.42 12.13 20.06
C ASP A 442 7.38 12.87 19.13
N SER A 443 8.68 12.72 19.34
CA SER A 443 9.73 13.29 18.50
C SER A 443 9.66 12.78 17.06
N SER A 444 9.31 11.50 16.84
CA SER A 444 9.24 10.95 15.48
C SER A 444 7.95 11.35 14.75
N ASN A 445 6.82 11.47 15.47
CA ASN A 445 5.61 12.09 14.95
C ASN A 445 5.86 13.55 14.56
N LEU A 446 6.64 14.28 15.38
CA LEU A 446 7.06 15.64 15.08
C LEU A 446 7.91 15.73 13.80
N SER A 447 8.84 14.79 13.61
CA SER A 447 9.62 14.69 12.36
C SER A 447 8.74 14.49 11.13
N LEU A 448 7.70 13.65 11.23
CA LEU A 448 6.75 13.40 10.14
C LEU A 448 5.92 14.66 9.84
N ALA A 449 5.45 15.35 10.89
CA ALA A 449 4.70 16.59 10.75
C ALA A 449 5.53 17.68 10.06
N ASN A 450 6.81 17.82 10.45
CA ASN A 450 7.74 18.78 9.84
C ASN A 450 7.87 18.59 8.33
N HIS A 451 8.13 17.35 7.88
CA HIS A 451 8.27 17.04 6.44
C HIS A 451 7.02 17.36 5.62
N ARG A 452 5.84 17.39 6.25
CA ARG A 452 4.57 17.74 5.61
C ARG A 452 4.21 19.21 5.78
N GLY A 453 4.96 20.00 6.55
CA GLY A 453 4.60 21.38 6.89
C GLY A 453 3.47 21.53 7.89
N GLN A 454 3.17 20.48 8.63
CA GLN A 454 2.15 20.49 9.65
C GLN A 454 2.73 21.02 10.96
N ILE A 455 1.97 21.88 11.63
CA ILE A 455 2.33 22.44 12.93
C ILE A 455 1.47 21.75 13.97
N GLN A 456 2.11 21.13 14.96
CA GLN A 456 1.46 20.40 16.05
C GLN A 456 2.02 20.87 17.39
N ASP A 457 1.53 22.01 17.88
CA ASP A 457 2.02 22.64 19.12
C ASP A 457 1.92 21.69 20.32
N GLU A 458 0.87 20.86 20.39
CA GLU A 458 0.71 19.87 21.46
C GLU A 458 1.83 18.81 21.46
N LEU A 459 2.37 18.44 20.29
CA LEU A 459 3.52 17.53 20.21
C LEU A 459 4.80 18.23 20.69
N VAL A 460 4.98 19.52 20.40
CA VAL A 460 6.13 20.29 20.85
C VAL A 460 6.13 20.41 22.37
N PHE A 461 4.97 20.70 22.98
CA PHE A 461 4.84 20.76 24.44
C PHE A 461 5.10 19.40 25.11
N ARG A 462 4.56 18.31 24.54
CA ARG A 462 4.84 16.95 25.03
C ARG A 462 6.33 16.60 24.94
N CYS A 463 6.97 16.92 23.81
CA CYS A 463 8.41 16.72 23.65
C CYS A 463 9.18 17.53 24.70
N LEU A 464 8.81 18.79 24.94
CA LEU A 464 9.47 19.66 25.90
C LEU A 464 9.38 19.12 27.34
N GLU A 465 8.24 18.55 27.73
CA GLU A 465 8.07 17.91 29.03
C GLU A 465 9.08 16.78 29.23
N TRP A 466 9.24 15.92 28.24
CA TRP A 466 10.18 14.80 28.29
C TRP A 466 11.63 15.24 28.17
N VAL A 467 11.92 16.22 27.33
CA VAL A 467 13.26 16.85 27.19
C VAL A 467 13.78 17.31 28.56
N ASN A 468 12.94 17.98 29.34
CA ASN A 468 13.31 18.46 30.68
C ASN A 468 13.51 17.33 31.71
N LYS A 469 12.79 16.22 31.57
CA LYS A 469 12.86 15.07 32.49
C LYS A 469 14.02 14.13 32.17
N LEU A 470 14.43 14.06 30.90
CA LEU A 470 15.34 13.03 30.38
C LEU A 470 16.75 13.56 30.06
N GLU A 471 17.05 14.81 30.43
CA GLU A 471 18.36 15.41 30.14
C GLU A 471 19.51 14.56 30.67
N ASP A 472 19.44 14.11 31.93
CA ASP A 472 20.49 13.27 32.54
C ASP A 472 20.36 11.79 32.14
N GLU A 473 19.14 11.31 31.84
CA GLU A 473 18.88 9.90 31.53
C GLU A 473 19.27 9.54 30.09
N ALA A 474 18.93 10.39 29.13
CA ALA A 474 19.09 10.12 27.69
C ALA A 474 19.45 11.40 26.89
N PRO A 475 20.56 12.07 27.20
CA PRO A 475 20.88 13.40 26.64
C PRO A 475 20.96 13.43 25.11
N GLN A 476 21.42 12.35 24.47
CA GLN A 476 21.51 12.29 23.01
C GLN A 476 20.12 12.26 22.34
N LEU A 477 19.16 11.51 22.93
CA LEU A 477 17.78 11.48 22.47
C LEU A 477 17.10 12.83 22.66
N VAL A 478 17.39 13.49 23.79
CA VAL A 478 16.90 14.84 24.08
C VAL A 478 17.42 15.85 23.04
N ALA A 479 18.72 15.81 22.71
CA ALA A 479 19.29 16.65 21.66
C ALA A 479 18.61 16.42 20.30
N GLU A 480 18.33 15.17 19.92
CA GLU A 480 17.60 14.86 18.69
C GLU A 480 16.18 15.41 18.67
N ALA A 481 15.46 15.31 19.79
CA ALA A 481 14.12 15.88 19.92
C ALA A 481 14.13 17.41 19.83
N LEU A 482 15.09 18.07 20.48
CA LEU A 482 15.28 19.52 20.39
C LEU A 482 15.51 19.98 18.95
N LEU A 483 16.31 19.25 18.17
CA LEU A 483 16.52 19.56 16.75
C LEU A 483 15.22 19.51 15.95
N ARG A 484 14.36 18.51 16.20
CA ARG A 484 13.07 18.37 15.51
C ARG A 484 12.08 19.45 15.96
N MET A 485 12.05 19.79 17.25
CA MET A 485 11.26 20.92 17.77
C MET A 485 11.71 22.24 17.15
N ALA A 486 13.02 22.46 17.01
CA ALA A 486 13.56 23.65 16.35
C ALA A 486 13.12 23.76 14.89
N SER A 487 13.10 22.64 14.15
CA SER A 487 12.52 22.62 12.80
C SER A 487 11.03 22.99 12.80
N THR A 488 10.23 22.50 13.76
CA THR A 488 8.81 22.87 13.87
C THR A 488 8.61 24.35 14.16
N MET A 489 9.35 24.90 15.12
CA MET A 489 9.26 26.34 15.47
C MET A 489 9.69 27.21 14.28
N THR A 490 10.69 26.77 13.53
CA THR A 490 11.12 27.44 12.28
C THR A 490 10.02 27.41 11.22
N ASN A 491 9.34 26.26 11.04
CA ASN A 491 8.19 26.14 10.14
C ASN A 491 7.01 27.03 10.56
N ASN A 492 6.87 27.33 11.86
CA ASN A 492 5.88 28.25 12.42
C ASN A 492 6.36 29.71 12.49
N PHE A 493 7.50 30.07 11.90
CA PHE A 493 8.08 31.43 11.98
C PHE A 493 8.42 31.92 13.40
N GLN A 494 8.57 31.01 14.36
CA GLN A 494 8.92 31.29 15.75
C GLN A 494 10.42 31.04 15.99
N PHE A 495 11.29 31.74 15.27
CA PHE A 495 12.72 31.45 15.21
C PHE A 495 13.45 31.58 16.55
N SER A 496 12.96 32.44 17.45
CA SER A 496 13.53 32.66 18.78
C SER A 496 12.97 31.71 19.86
N ALA A 497 11.94 30.91 19.57
CA ALA A 497 11.23 30.16 20.61
C ALA A 497 12.08 29.12 21.34
N LEU A 498 13.11 28.56 20.68
CA LEU A 498 14.01 27.56 21.25
C LEU A 498 15.47 28.03 21.29
N GLU A 499 15.73 29.31 21.03
CA GLU A 499 17.07 29.88 20.97
C GLU A 499 17.85 29.66 22.27
N GLU A 500 17.29 30.08 23.41
CA GLU A 500 17.92 29.93 24.73
C GLU A 500 18.20 28.46 25.09
N ILE A 501 17.28 27.56 24.72
CA ILE A 501 17.44 26.12 24.98
C ILE A 501 18.58 25.55 24.12
N VAL A 502 18.62 25.89 22.83
CA VAL A 502 19.71 25.44 21.94
C VAL A 502 21.05 25.99 22.41
N GLU A 503 21.13 27.25 22.84
CA GLU A 503 22.35 27.85 23.40
C GLU A 503 22.81 27.15 24.68
N THR A 504 21.88 26.84 25.58
CA THR A 504 22.15 26.07 26.79
C THR A 504 22.78 24.71 26.45
N TRP A 505 22.29 24.05 25.40
CA TRP A 505 22.84 22.77 24.93
C TRP A 505 24.19 22.91 24.23
N LEU A 506 24.41 23.98 23.48
CA LEU A 506 25.71 24.28 22.88
C LEU A 506 26.78 24.66 23.91
N ALA A 507 26.38 25.20 25.06
CA ALA A 507 27.29 25.49 26.17
C ALA A 507 27.73 24.25 26.97
N LYS A 508 27.02 23.11 26.83
CA LYS A 508 27.39 21.85 27.49
C LYS A 508 28.60 21.20 26.80
N PRO A 509 29.33 20.30 27.49
CA PRO A 509 30.37 19.52 26.86
C PRO A 509 29.82 18.75 25.64
N ILE A 510 30.58 18.74 24.53
CA ILE A 510 30.20 18.05 23.27
C ILE A 510 29.76 16.59 23.51
N ALA A 511 30.35 15.92 24.50
CA ALA A 511 30.02 14.54 24.86
C ALA A 511 28.56 14.33 25.30
N VAL A 512 27.88 15.37 25.81
CA VAL A 512 26.48 15.30 26.26
C VAL A 512 25.53 15.06 25.08
N ALA A 513 25.53 15.97 24.09
CA ALA A 513 24.73 15.80 22.87
C ALA A 513 25.30 14.71 21.94
N GLY A 514 26.62 14.45 22.04
CA GLY A 514 27.38 13.73 21.04
C GLY A 514 27.76 14.64 19.87
N LEU A 515 28.91 14.36 19.25
CA LEU A 515 29.51 15.24 18.24
C LEU A 515 28.59 15.53 17.04
N LEU A 516 27.84 14.52 16.58
CA LEU A 516 26.89 14.66 15.48
C LEU A 516 25.79 15.67 15.82
N ASN A 517 25.10 15.47 16.95
CA ASN A 517 23.98 16.33 17.33
C ASN A 517 24.47 17.72 17.74
N TYR A 518 25.66 17.83 18.34
CA TYR A 518 26.31 19.11 18.58
C TYR A 518 26.51 19.90 17.27
N GLY A 519 27.06 19.27 16.22
CA GLY A 519 27.19 19.91 14.90
C GLY A 519 25.84 20.29 14.28
N LYS A 520 24.80 19.47 14.48
CA LYS A 520 23.44 19.80 14.04
C LYS A 520 22.84 20.99 14.79
N LEU A 521 23.05 21.09 16.11
CA LEU A 521 22.60 22.23 16.92
C LEU A 521 23.26 23.53 16.45
N GLN A 522 24.55 23.49 16.10
CA GLN A 522 25.27 24.61 15.48
C GLN A 522 24.62 24.99 14.13
N SER A 523 24.35 24.00 13.26
CA SER A 523 23.67 24.24 11.98
C SER A 523 22.27 24.85 12.17
N THR A 524 21.50 24.38 13.16
CA THR A 524 20.20 24.93 13.53
C THR A 524 20.29 26.39 13.98
N ARG A 525 21.29 26.77 14.80
CA ARG A 525 21.54 28.19 15.13
C ARG A 525 21.87 29.01 13.89
N GLY A 526 22.69 28.47 13.00
CA GLY A 526 22.98 29.11 11.71
C GLY A 526 21.71 29.42 10.91
N GLN A 527 20.78 28.47 10.86
CA GLN A 527 19.48 28.69 10.24
C GLN A 527 18.69 29.79 10.97
N MET A 528 18.54 29.72 12.30
CA MET A 528 17.81 30.74 13.09
C MET A 528 18.31 32.17 12.84
N HIS A 529 19.63 32.37 12.75
CA HIS A 529 20.22 33.67 12.42
C HIS A 529 19.96 34.09 10.98
N ALA A 530 20.04 33.16 10.03
CA ALA A 530 19.76 33.46 8.63
C ALA A 530 18.29 33.90 8.43
N PHE A 531 17.36 33.27 9.16
CA PHE A 531 15.95 33.65 9.22
C PHE A 531 15.71 35.02 9.86
N SER A 532 16.57 35.41 10.81
CA SER A 532 16.52 36.70 11.50
C SER A 532 17.27 37.81 10.74
N HIS A 533 17.54 37.60 9.44
CA HIS A 533 18.27 38.51 8.56
C HIS A 533 19.69 38.86 9.05
N ASP A 534 20.35 37.94 9.74
CA ASP A 534 21.74 38.05 10.19
C ASP A 534 22.64 37.00 9.53
N PRO A 535 22.97 37.19 8.24
CA PRO A 535 23.74 36.19 7.49
C PRO A 535 25.19 36.07 7.96
N ALA A 536 25.76 37.11 8.57
CA ALA A 536 27.13 37.08 9.06
C ALA A 536 27.28 36.07 10.20
N THR A 537 26.40 36.16 11.21
CA THR A 537 26.39 35.22 12.33
C THR A 537 25.96 33.82 11.87
N ALA A 538 25.00 33.73 10.94
CA ALA A 538 24.57 32.46 10.37
C ALA A 538 25.73 31.67 9.75
N VAL A 539 26.57 32.34 8.95
CA VAL A 539 27.74 31.73 8.31
C VAL A 539 28.74 31.19 9.33
N SER A 540 29.02 31.94 10.41
CA SER A 540 29.92 31.48 11.47
C SER A 540 29.43 30.18 12.13
N PHE A 541 28.12 30.08 12.37
CA PHE A 541 27.51 28.86 12.91
C PHE A 541 27.57 27.67 11.94
N PHE A 542 27.35 27.90 10.64
CA PHE A 542 27.49 26.84 9.63
C PHE A 542 28.93 26.35 9.47
N GLU A 543 29.92 27.25 9.57
CA GLU A 543 31.34 26.89 9.58
C GLU A 543 31.67 26.04 10.81
N ALA A 544 31.23 26.46 12.01
CA ALA A 544 31.42 25.70 13.26
C ALA A 544 30.75 24.31 13.22
N ALA A 545 29.58 24.21 12.57
CA ALA A 545 28.90 22.94 12.32
C ALA A 545 29.73 22.02 11.42
N ALA A 546 30.24 22.54 10.29
CA ALA A 546 31.10 21.79 9.37
C ALA A 546 32.41 21.32 10.03
N GLU A 547 33.04 22.15 10.86
CA GLU A 547 34.21 21.78 11.66
C GLU A 547 33.90 20.65 12.65
N SER A 548 32.71 20.68 13.25
CA SER A 548 32.24 19.61 14.13
C SER A 548 32.03 18.30 13.36
N PHE A 549 31.40 18.34 12.18
CA PHE A 549 31.19 17.15 11.35
C PHE A 549 32.50 16.55 10.84
N ALA A 550 33.51 17.37 10.52
CA ALA A 550 34.81 16.91 10.07
C ALA A 550 35.55 15.99 11.07
N ARG A 551 35.15 16.04 12.35
CA ARG A 551 35.70 15.21 13.44
C ARG A 551 34.98 13.86 13.61
N LEU A 552 33.90 13.60 12.86
CA LEU A 552 33.18 12.32 12.91
C LEU A 552 34.04 11.19 12.31
N SER A 553 33.86 9.98 12.83
CA SER A 553 34.65 8.81 12.40
C SER A 553 34.16 8.14 11.12
N ASP A 554 32.87 8.28 10.77
CA ASP A 554 32.29 7.74 9.54
C ASP A 554 32.40 8.76 8.38
N PRO A 555 33.26 8.53 7.38
CA PRO A 555 33.44 9.46 6.26
C PRO A 555 32.16 9.69 5.45
N ARG A 556 31.23 8.72 5.40
CA ARG A 556 29.95 8.89 4.71
C ARG A 556 29.05 9.86 5.46
N GLN A 557 29.04 9.77 6.79
CA GLN A 557 28.31 10.71 7.64
C GLN A 557 28.94 12.10 7.60
N VAL A 558 30.28 12.20 7.67
CA VAL A 558 31.00 13.47 7.48
C VAL A 558 30.57 14.14 6.19
N ALA A 559 30.63 13.42 5.06
CA ALA A 559 30.28 13.95 3.75
C ALA A 559 28.82 14.42 3.69
N ARG A 560 27.87 13.62 4.17
CA ARG A 560 26.45 13.94 4.12
C ARG A 560 26.10 15.19 4.93
N GLU A 561 26.48 15.23 6.21
CA GLU A 561 26.10 16.34 7.12
C GLU A 561 26.83 17.64 6.75
N THR A 562 28.10 17.53 6.33
CA THR A 562 28.86 18.68 5.83
C THR A 562 28.24 19.23 4.54
N HIS A 563 27.93 18.37 3.57
CA HIS A 563 27.35 18.78 2.29
C HIS A 563 26.02 19.49 2.48
N GLN A 564 25.12 18.91 3.29
CA GLN A 564 23.84 19.52 3.61
C GLN A 564 24.00 20.89 4.27
N THR A 565 24.89 21.00 5.26
CA THR A 565 25.14 22.26 5.97
C THR A 565 25.77 23.33 5.07
N ARG A 566 26.70 22.94 4.18
CA ARG A 566 27.32 23.85 3.22
C ARG A 566 26.31 24.38 2.20
N ILE A 567 25.25 23.64 1.84
CA ILE A 567 24.17 24.17 1.01
C ILE A 567 23.50 25.37 1.70
N TYR A 568 23.16 25.27 2.98
CA TYR A 568 22.53 26.35 3.72
C TYR A 568 23.45 27.55 3.93
N GLU A 569 24.73 27.29 4.20
CA GLU A 569 25.74 28.34 4.24
C GLU A 569 25.83 29.11 2.91
N MET A 570 25.83 28.41 1.77
CA MET A 570 25.89 29.08 0.47
C MET A 570 24.65 29.92 0.19
N ILE A 571 23.46 29.49 0.65
CA ILE A 571 22.25 30.32 0.57
C ILE A 571 22.42 31.58 1.42
N ALA A 572 22.91 31.46 2.66
CA ALA A 572 23.12 32.61 3.55
C ALA A 572 24.12 33.61 2.95
N ARG A 573 25.24 33.11 2.41
CA ARG A 573 26.26 33.95 1.76
C ARG A 573 25.72 34.67 0.53
N MET A 574 24.90 33.98 -0.27
CA MET A 574 24.26 34.56 -1.45
C MET A 574 23.25 35.65 -1.08
N ASP A 575 22.44 35.41 -0.05
CA ASP A 575 21.44 36.37 0.42
C ASP A 575 22.10 37.59 1.11
N ALA A 576 23.35 37.45 1.59
CA ALA A 576 24.14 38.55 2.16
C ALA A 576 24.73 39.52 1.12
N VAL A 577 24.78 39.14 -0.17
CA VAL A 577 25.37 40.00 -1.21
C VAL A 577 24.47 41.22 -1.43
N PRO A 578 24.93 42.44 -1.13
CA PRO A 578 24.11 43.64 -1.28
C PRO A 578 23.81 43.94 -2.76
N PHE A 579 22.66 44.56 -2.97
CA PHE A 579 22.38 45.28 -4.22
C PHE A 579 22.96 46.70 -4.10
N ASP A 580 23.52 47.21 -5.19
CA ASP A 580 23.95 48.59 -5.32
C ASP A 580 22.77 49.55 -5.58
N ALA A 581 23.07 50.83 -5.72
CA ALA A 581 22.08 51.88 -5.91
C ALA A 581 21.27 51.75 -7.22
N ASP A 582 21.81 51.07 -8.22
CA ASP A 582 21.16 50.80 -9.50
C ASP A 582 20.40 49.46 -9.50
N GLY A 583 20.44 48.74 -8.36
CA GLY A 583 19.81 47.44 -8.19
C GLY A 583 20.61 46.27 -8.77
N GLU A 584 21.91 46.47 -9.01
CA GLU A 584 22.86 45.46 -9.48
C GLU A 584 23.68 44.89 -8.32
N GLU A 585 24.19 43.66 -8.42
CA GLU A 585 24.94 43.03 -7.33
C GLU A 585 26.43 43.44 -7.33
N ALA A 586 27.02 43.62 -6.14
CA ALA A 586 28.43 44.01 -6.00
C ALA A 586 29.41 42.95 -6.56
N SER A 587 30.03 43.28 -7.70
CA SER A 587 30.79 42.34 -8.55
C SER A 587 31.86 41.48 -7.82
N ALA A 588 32.57 42.05 -6.85
CA ALA A 588 33.63 41.32 -6.12
C ALA A 588 33.08 40.26 -5.15
N GLU A 589 31.98 40.55 -4.46
CA GLU A 589 31.33 39.64 -3.51
C GLU A 589 30.59 38.52 -4.24
N VAL A 590 29.98 38.84 -5.38
CA VAL A 590 29.37 37.85 -6.27
C VAL A 590 30.40 36.79 -6.69
N GLY A 591 31.59 37.20 -7.13
CA GLY A 591 32.65 36.27 -7.54
C GLY A 591 33.03 35.27 -6.43
N MET A 592 33.22 35.75 -5.20
CA MET A 592 33.57 34.91 -4.06
C MET A 592 32.49 33.88 -3.70
N VAL A 593 31.22 34.29 -3.76
CA VAL A 593 30.08 33.39 -3.51
C VAL A 593 29.98 32.34 -4.61
N LEU A 594 30.07 32.75 -5.88
CA LEU A 594 29.99 31.82 -7.01
C LEU A 594 31.13 30.80 -7.00
N ASP A 595 32.36 31.21 -6.73
CA ASP A 595 33.51 30.30 -6.59
C ASP A 595 33.29 29.27 -5.47
N SER A 596 32.62 29.68 -4.39
CA SER A 596 32.30 28.78 -3.27
C SER A 596 31.20 27.78 -3.63
N ILE A 597 30.17 28.20 -4.36
CA ILE A 597 29.13 27.31 -4.90
C ILE A 597 29.74 26.32 -5.90
N LEU A 598 30.60 26.78 -6.81
CA LEU A 598 31.26 25.90 -7.79
C LEU A 598 32.14 24.85 -7.08
N ARG A 599 32.88 25.23 -6.03
CA ARG A 599 33.63 24.28 -5.19
C ARG A 599 32.74 23.23 -4.55
N LEU A 600 31.61 23.64 -3.96
CA LEU A 600 30.63 22.72 -3.37
C LEU A 600 30.08 21.72 -4.38
N LEU A 601 29.82 22.18 -5.61
CA LEU A 601 29.26 21.37 -6.71
C LEU A 601 30.34 20.63 -7.54
N GLY A 602 31.58 20.58 -7.02
CA GLY A 602 32.66 19.74 -7.55
C GLY A 602 33.53 20.37 -8.62
N ASN A 603 33.68 21.71 -8.63
CA ASN A 603 34.57 22.47 -9.53
C ASN A 603 34.38 22.15 -11.02
N ARG A 604 33.12 21.98 -11.45
CA ARG A 604 32.78 21.75 -12.86
C ARG A 604 32.45 23.07 -13.52
N GLU A 605 32.56 23.11 -14.85
CA GLU A 605 32.09 24.23 -15.64
C GLU A 605 30.59 24.51 -15.36
N PRO A 606 30.17 25.78 -15.23
CA PRO A 606 28.79 26.15 -14.89
C PRO A 606 27.72 25.50 -15.80
N GLU A 607 27.99 25.34 -17.10
CA GLU A 607 27.06 24.70 -18.04
C GLU A 607 26.90 23.21 -17.76
N ALA A 608 27.97 22.53 -17.33
CA ALA A 608 27.93 21.12 -16.97
C ALA A 608 27.11 20.90 -15.68
N ILE A 609 27.24 21.82 -14.71
CA ILE A 609 26.40 21.82 -13.50
C ILE A 609 24.94 22.01 -13.89
N SER A 610 24.62 23.01 -14.71
CA SER A 610 23.26 23.26 -15.19
C SER A 610 22.64 22.04 -15.86
N ARG A 611 23.33 21.40 -16.82
CA ARG A 611 22.82 20.20 -17.50
C ARG A 611 22.61 19.02 -16.56
N SER A 612 23.47 18.88 -15.55
CA SER A 612 23.39 17.79 -14.58
C SER A 612 22.24 17.99 -13.59
N LEU A 613 22.12 19.18 -13.00
CA LEU A 613 21.11 19.48 -11.99
C LEU A 613 19.71 19.63 -12.59
N SER A 614 19.59 20.12 -13.82
CA SER A 614 18.29 20.26 -14.47
C SER A 614 17.58 18.91 -14.66
N ALA A 615 18.34 17.82 -14.85
CA ALA A 615 17.83 16.45 -14.99
C ALA A 615 17.88 15.63 -13.68
N SER A 616 18.23 16.27 -12.55
CA SER A 616 18.40 15.57 -11.28
C SER A 616 17.07 15.23 -10.60
N ASP A 617 17.09 14.19 -9.76
CA ASP A 617 15.93 13.65 -9.05
C ASP A 617 15.88 14.12 -7.58
N GLN A 618 15.14 13.39 -6.75
CA GLN A 618 14.92 13.71 -5.34
C GLN A 618 16.22 13.84 -4.53
N GLU A 619 17.27 13.09 -4.85
CA GLU A 619 18.50 13.08 -4.02
C GLU A 619 19.27 14.39 -4.09
N ARG A 620 19.28 15.04 -5.27
CA ARG A 620 20.03 16.28 -5.52
C ARG A 620 19.15 17.53 -5.57
N ARG A 621 17.90 17.43 -5.12
CA ARG A 621 16.93 18.54 -5.16
C ARG A 621 17.41 19.81 -4.47
N PHE A 622 18.11 19.71 -3.34
CA PHE A 622 18.64 20.89 -2.63
C PHE A 622 19.81 21.55 -3.37
N GLU A 623 20.65 20.78 -4.07
CA GLU A 623 21.68 21.35 -4.96
C GLU A 623 21.04 22.06 -6.15
N ASN A 624 19.99 21.46 -6.75
CA ASN A 624 19.24 22.08 -7.84
C ASN A 624 18.55 23.36 -7.38
N HIS A 625 17.98 23.38 -6.17
CA HIS A 625 17.41 24.58 -5.56
C HIS A 625 18.45 25.69 -5.37
N LEU A 626 19.60 25.38 -4.75
CA LEU A 626 20.71 26.34 -4.58
C LEU A 626 21.16 26.89 -5.95
N TRP A 627 21.34 26.00 -6.94
CA TRP A 627 21.78 26.39 -8.27
C TRP A 627 20.77 27.30 -8.97
N LEU A 628 19.49 26.94 -8.98
CA LEU A 628 18.42 27.77 -9.55
C LEU A 628 18.30 29.13 -8.88
N ARG A 629 18.47 29.21 -7.55
CA ARG A 629 18.54 30.49 -6.85
C ARG A 629 19.72 31.32 -7.37
N ALA A 630 20.92 30.74 -7.47
CA ALA A 630 22.09 31.45 -8.01
C ALA A 630 21.88 31.91 -9.47
N LEU A 631 21.24 31.09 -10.32
CA LEU A 631 20.90 31.46 -11.69
C LEU A 631 19.96 32.68 -11.76
N ASN A 632 18.98 32.77 -10.84
CA ASN A 632 18.06 33.91 -10.76
C ASN A 632 18.68 35.12 -10.05
N ARG A 633 19.53 34.89 -9.05
CA ARG A 633 20.15 35.93 -8.23
C ARG A 633 21.30 36.64 -8.92
N PHE A 634 22.05 35.97 -9.79
CA PHE A 634 23.23 36.54 -10.47
C PHE A 634 23.10 36.40 -12.00
N PRO A 635 22.07 37.00 -12.63
CA PRO A 635 21.70 36.69 -14.00
C PRO A 635 22.79 37.00 -15.04
N ARG A 636 23.60 38.03 -14.80
CA ARG A 636 24.67 38.46 -15.72
C ARG A 636 25.86 37.53 -15.66
N GLN A 637 26.33 37.22 -14.46
CA GLN A 637 27.48 36.35 -14.20
C GLN A 637 27.17 34.90 -14.58
N MET A 638 25.89 34.49 -14.47
CA MET A 638 25.42 33.15 -14.79
C MET A 638 24.81 33.02 -16.19
N ALA A 639 25.01 33.98 -17.11
CA ALA A 639 24.33 33.99 -18.41
C ALA A 639 24.51 32.67 -19.21
N ILE A 640 25.72 32.12 -19.25
CA ILE A 640 25.99 30.87 -19.99
C ILE A 640 25.36 29.67 -19.28
N ALA A 641 25.44 29.62 -17.96
CA ALA A 641 24.81 28.58 -17.14
C ALA A 641 23.28 28.60 -17.26
N ARG A 642 22.66 29.78 -17.31
CA ARG A 642 21.22 29.97 -17.54
C ARG A 642 20.80 29.40 -18.89
N ALA A 643 21.53 29.74 -19.95
CA ALA A 643 21.27 29.21 -21.29
C ALA A 643 21.37 27.67 -21.32
N ALA A 644 22.39 27.10 -20.67
CA ALA A 644 22.55 25.65 -20.57
C ALA A 644 21.44 24.96 -19.77
N TYR A 645 20.93 25.59 -18.70
CA TYR A 645 19.85 25.04 -17.89
C TYR A 645 18.51 25.02 -18.67
N LEU A 646 18.19 26.13 -19.33
CA LEU A 646 17.01 26.29 -20.19
C LEU A 646 17.07 25.37 -21.42
N GLY A 647 18.24 25.18 -22.01
CA GLY A 647 18.46 24.30 -23.15
C GLY A 647 18.28 22.80 -22.86
N ASN A 648 18.01 22.42 -21.60
CA ASN A 648 17.76 21.04 -21.17
C ASN A 648 16.38 20.90 -20.49
N ARG A 649 15.44 21.81 -20.82
CA ARG A 649 14.09 21.91 -20.24
C ARG A 649 13.25 20.65 -20.40
N GLU A 650 13.44 19.92 -21.50
CA GLU A 650 12.76 18.66 -21.78
C GLU A 650 13.12 17.52 -20.80
N LYS A 651 14.20 17.68 -20.02
CA LYS A 651 14.65 16.71 -19.02
C LYS A 651 14.33 17.10 -17.58
N TRP A 652 13.67 18.25 -17.38
CA TRP A 652 13.35 18.73 -16.05
C TRP A 652 12.49 17.73 -15.29
N LYS A 653 12.92 17.41 -14.07
CA LYS A 653 12.16 16.62 -13.11
C LYS A 653 11.36 17.52 -12.18
N SER A 654 10.32 16.96 -11.57
CA SER A 654 9.49 17.57 -10.53
C SER A 654 9.22 16.54 -9.41
N GLY A 655 8.77 17.02 -8.26
CA GLY A 655 8.34 16.22 -7.12
C GLY A 655 7.36 16.99 -6.24
N SER A 656 6.80 16.33 -5.24
CA SER A 656 5.80 16.89 -4.32
C SER A 656 6.43 17.62 -3.12
N ASP A 657 7.51 17.09 -2.58
CA ASP A 657 8.08 17.58 -1.31
C ASP A 657 8.91 18.86 -1.49
N HIS A 658 9.19 19.55 -0.39
CA HIS A 658 10.15 20.66 -0.41
C HIS A 658 11.57 20.19 -0.83
N PRO A 659 12.31 20.98 -1.64
CA PRO A 659 12.04 22.33 -2.16
C PRO A 659 11.45 22.37 -3.58
N TRP A 660 10.75 21.34 -4.05
CA TRP A 660 10.25 21.30 -5.43
C TRP A 660 9.34 22.48 -5.82
N PRO A 661 8.42 22.96 -4.96
CA PRO A 661 7.65 24.16 -5.29
C PRO A 661 8.53 25.40 -5.57
N LEU A 662 9.60 25.59 -4.80
CA LEU A 662 10.56 26.68 -5.04
C LEU A 662 11.37 26.46 -6.32
N ILE A 663 11.78 25.23 -6.61
CA ILE A 663 12.46 24.88 -7.87
C ILE A 663 11.57 25.25 -9.07
N LEU A 664 10.28 24.92 -9.03
CA LEU A 664 9.32 25.26 -10.07
C LEU A 664 9.15 26.78 -10.20
N ALA A 665 9.03 27.49 -9.09
CA ALA A 665 8.92 28.95 -9.06
C ALA A 665 10.15 29.65 -9.65
N TYR A 666 11.36 29.21 -9.30
CA TYR A 666 12.61 29.76 -9.84
C TYR A 666 12.82 29.40 -11.32
N ARG A 667 12.34 28.23 -11.78
CA ARG A 667 12.31 27.90 -13.21
C ARG A 667 11.36 28.80 -13.99
N ALA A 668 10.18 29.08 -13.44
CA ALA A 668 9.24 30.00 -14.05
C ALA A 668 9.82 31.41 -14.20
N TRP A 669 10.56 31.89 -13.20
CA TRP A 669 11.28 33.16 -13.30
C TRP A 669 12.33 33.11 -14.44
N LEU A 670 13.16 32.08 -14.51
CA LEU A 670 14.12 31.92 -15.63
C LEU A 670 13.44 31.90 -17.01
N LEU A 671 12.31 31.19 -17.14
CA LEU A 671 11.52 31.11 -18.37
C LEU A 671 10.93 32.48 -18.74
N LYS A 672 10.44 33.23 -17.75
CA LYS A 672 9.92 34.58 -17.95
C LYS A 672 11.01 35.52 -18.49
N ASP A 673 12.20 35.50 -17.88
CA ASP A 673 13.33 36.29 -18.35
C ASP A 673 13.77 35.90 -19.77
N ALA A 674 13.57 34.63 -20.15
CA ALA A 674 13.84 34.13 -21.50
C ALA A 674 12.72 34.44 -22.53
N GLY A 675 11.63 35.08 -22.10
CA GLY A 675 10.47 35.42 -22.95
C GLY A 675 9.39 34.36 -23.03
N GLU A 676 9.56 33.19 -22.39
CA GLU A 676 8.66 32.03 -22.44
C GLU A 676 7.51 32.16 -21.42
N THR A 677 6.68 33.19 -21.57
CA THR A 677 5.68 33.60 -20.55
C THR A 677 4.61 32.54 -20.26
N GLU A 678 4.14 31.80 -21.27
CA GLU A 678 3.13 30.75 -21.07
C GLU A 678 3.68 29.54 -20.32
N GLU A 679 4.91 29.12 -20.65
CA GLU A 679 5.58 28.02 -19.94
C GLU A 679 5.93 28.42 -18.51
N ALA A 680 6.34 29.68 -18.30
CA ALA A 680 6.52 30.25 -16.97
C ALA A 680 5.22 30.19 -16.13
N ARG A 681 4.07 30.53 -16.73
CA ARG A 681 2.77 30.45 -16.05
C ARG A 681 2.45 29.03 -15.62
N SER A 682 2.65 28.05 -16.50
CA SER A 682 2.42 26.63 -16.20
C SER A 682 3.27 26.14 -15.02
N HIS A 683 4.54 26.53 -14.96
CA HIS A 683 5.43 26.16 -13.86
C HIS A 683 5.05 26.83 -12.53
N LEU A 684 4.61 28.08 -12.53
CA LEU A 684 4.13 28.76 -11.33
C LEU A 684 2.80 28.18 -10.83
N ASP A 685 1.87 27.87 -11.73
CA ASP A 685 0.62 27.19 -11.37
C ASP A 685 0.91 25.81 -10.75
N ALA A 686 1.83 25.04 -11.35
CA ALA A 686 2.28 23.79 -10.76
C ALA A 686 2.95 23.96 -9.38
N ALA A 687 3.75 25.03 -9.19
CA ALA A 687 4.36 25.33 -7.90
C ALA A 687 3.31 25.60 -6.81
N VAL A 688 2.32 26.44 -7.13
CA VAL A 688 1.21 26.79 -6.22
C VAL A 688 0.35 25.57 -5.92
N ARG A 689 -0.05 24.80 -6.92
CA ARG A 689 -0.85 23.57 -6.71
C ARG A 689 -0.11 22.53 -5.87
N THR A 690 1.19 22.37 -6.07
CA THR A 690 1.99 21.44 -5.26
C THR A 690 2.03 21.88 -3.80
N CYS A 691 2.11 23.19 -3.53
CA CYS A 691 2.00 23.70 -2.16
C CYS A 691 0.63 23.45 -1.51
N LEU A 692 -0.45 23.39 -2.30
CA LEU A 692 -1.84 23.24 -1.84
C LEU A 692 -2.35 21.79 -1.90
N ASP A 693 -1.46 20.80 -1.94
CA ASP A 693 -1.83 19.38 -1.86
C ASP A 693 -2.48 19.07 -0.48
N ASP A 694 -3.48 18.19 -0.43
CA ASP A 694 -4.24 17.85 0.78
C ASP A 694 -3.35 17.25 1.90
N ASP A 695 -2.22 16.62 1.51
CA ASP A 695 -1.25 16.05 2.45
C ASP A 695 -0.28 17.08 3.05
N HIS A 696 -0.29 18.33 2.54
CA HIS A 696 0.58 19.41 2.97
C HIS A 696 -0.07 20.30 4.04
N GLY A 697 0.77 20.84 4.92
CA GLY A 697 0.36 21.69 6.02
C GLY A 697 0.49 23.19 5.73
N VAL A 698 0.08 23.98 6.73
CA VAL A 698 -0.13 25.43 6.64
C VAL A 698 1.07 26.22 6.13
N THR A 699 2.31 25.80 6.41
CA THR A 699 3.49 26.54 5.93
C THR A 699 3.64 26.45 4.41
N LEU A 700 3.21 25.35 3.78
CA LEU A 700 3.19 25.23 2.32
C LEU A 700 2.03 26.05 1.72
N GLU A 701 0.88 26.12 2.40
CA GLU A 701 -0.19 27.06 2.03
C GLU A 701 0.30 28.52 2.07
N TRP A 702 1.09 28.89 3.08
CA TRP A 702 1.75 30.20 3.13
C TRP A 702 2.70 30.41 1.94
N MET A 703 3.53 29.41 1.61
CA MET A 703 4.38 29.48 0.42
C MET A 703 3.55 29.68 -0.86
N ALA A 704 2.37 29.06 -0.99
CA ALA A 704 1.48 29.28 -2.13
C ALA A 704 1.04 30.75 -2.28
N LEU A 705 0.77 31.46 -1.17
CA LEU A 705 0.44 32.90 -1.19
C LEU A 705 1.62 33.75 -1.63
N VAL A 706 2.82 33.47 -1.10
CA VAL A 706 4.04 34.19 -1.46
C VAL A 706 4.40 33.96 -2.93
N LEU A 707 4.28 32.71 -3.43
CA LEU A 707 4.56 32.36 -4.81
C LEU A 707 3.54 32.94 -5.79
N SER A 708 2.26 33.02 -5.40
CA SER A 708 1.22 33.71 -6.18
C SER A 708 1.51 35.21 -6.29
N THR A 709 1.97 35.83 -5.19
CA THR A 709 2.39 37.24 -5.21
C THR A 709 3.65 37.45 -6.06
N MET A 710 4.62 36.52 -5.99
CA MET A 710 5.79 36.52 -6.85
C MET A 710 5.42 36.42 -8.33
N ALA A 711 4.44 35.58 -8.67
CA ALA A 711 3.94 35.44 -10.05
C ALA A 711 3.43 36.77 -10.61
N GLN A 712 2.70 37.54 -9.81
CA GLN A 712 2.28 38.89 -10.16
C GLN A 712 3.48 39.84 -10.32
N ALA A 713 4.42 39.82 -9.37
CA ALA A 713 5.59 40.68 -9.36
C ALA A 713 6.51 40.49 -10.59
N ILE A 714 6.70 39.24 -11.06
CA ILE A 714 7.49 38.94 -12.26
C ILE A 714 6.70 39.12 -13.57
N GLY A 715 5.42 39.53 -13.51
CA GLY A 715 4.59 39.76 -14.69
C GLY A 715 4.08 38.48 -15.36
N VAL A 716 3.76 37.47 -14.55
CA VAL A 716 3.11 36.19 -14.94
C VAL A 716 1.94 35.92 -13.99
N PRO A 717 0.90 36.78 -13.94
CA PRO A 717 -0.20 36.60 -13.02
C PRO A 717 -0.91 35.27 -13.27
N LEU A 718 -1.21 34.56 -12.18
CA LEU A 718 -2.02 33.34 -12.19
C LEU A 718 -3.51 33.70 -12.17
N ALA A 719 -4.37 32.74 -12.52
CA ALA A 719 -5.80 32.91 -12.32
C ALA A 719 -6.07 33.10 -10.82
N SER A 720 -6.99 33.99 -10.46
CA SER A 720 -7.32 34.30 -9.07
C SER A 720 -7.68 33.02 -8.31
N SER A 721 -6.87 32.66 -7.32
CA SER A 721 -7.23 31.70 -6.28
C SER A 721 -8.26 32.34 -5.35
N ASP A 722 -9.29 31.59 -4.94
CA ASP A 722 -10.27 32.09 -3.96
C ASP A 722 -9.57 32.38 -2.62
N HIS A 723 -9.28 33.67 -2.35
CA HIS A 723 -8.64 34.16 -1.13
C HIS A 723 -9.53 34.05 0.14
N ALA A 724 -10.66 33.33 0.05
CA ALA A 724 -11.57 33.08 1.18
C ALA A 724 -10.91 32.28 2.33
N GLU A 725 -9.74 31.68 2.10
CA GLU A 725 -8.97 30.92 3.08
C GLU A 725 -7.87 31.74 3.80
N GLU A 726 -7.58 32.99 3.37
CA GLU A 726 -6.48 33.79 3.94
C GLU A 726 -6.71 34.13 5.42
N ASP A 727 -7.94 34.48 5.79
CA ASP A 727 -8.34 34.71 7.19
C ASP A 727 -8.22 33.43 8.03
N GLY A 728 -8.48 32.27 7.43
CA GLY A 728 -8.32 30.96 8.07
C GLY A 728 -6.85 30.60 8.28
N LEU A 729 -6.00 30.87 7.28
CA LEU A 729 -4.57 30.68 7.36
C LEU A 729 -3.92 31.64 8.38
N ARG A 730 -4.32 32.91 8.42
CA ARG A 730 -3.83 33.90 9.40
C ARG A 730 -4.12 33.49 10.84
N LYS A 731 -5.24 32.82 11.10
CA LYS A 731 -5.54 32.26 12.44
C LYS A 731 -4.65 31.07 12.80
N ARG A 732 -4.28 30.23 11.82
CA ARG A 732 -3.44 29.03 12.02
C ARG A 732 -1.94 29.35 12.02
N LEU A 733 -1.49 30.37 11.29
CA LEU A 733 -0.11 30.84 11.18
C LEU A 733 0.01 32.28 11.69
N GLN A 734 -0.17 32.46 13.00
CA GLN A 734 -0.21 33.80 13.61
C GLN A 734 1.15 34.52 13.56
N HIS A 735 2.25 33.75 13.51
CA HIS A 735 3.62 34.27 13.53
C HIS A 735 4.23 34.45 12.14
N ALA A 736 3.52 34.07 11.07
CA ALA A 736 3.99 34.32 9.71
C ALA A 736 4.09 35.83 9.44
N PRO A 737 5.00 36.28 8.56
CA PRO A 737 5.27 37.70 8.32
C PRO A 737 4.20 38.33 7.40
N TRP A 738 2.96 38.38 7.90
CA TRP A 738 1.78 38.89 7.18
C TRP A 738 1.94 40.34 6.71
N GLU A 739 2.62 41.18 7.48
CA GLU A 739 2.91 42.57 7.10
C GLU A 739 3.85 42.63 5.89
N ALA A 740 4.89 41.79 5.87
CA ALA A 740 5.81 41.73 4.73
C ALA A 740 5.12 41.21 3.46
N LEU A 741 4.21 40.23 3.58
CA LEU A 741 3.43 39.75 2.45
C LEU A 741 2.50 40.86 1.93
N ALA A 742 1.83 41.60 2.81
CA ALA A 742 0.99 42.72 2.41
C ALA A 742 1.78 43.83 1.70
N GLU A 743 2.99 44.16 2.18
CA GLU A 743 3.93 45.06 1.50
C GLU A 743 4.27 44.54 0.09
N PHE A 744 4.58 43.25 -0.03
CA PHE A 744 4.94 42.63 -1.30
C PHE A 744 3.76 42.66 -2.29
N THR A 745 2.56 42.30 -1.85
CA THR A 745 1.34 42.31 -2.67
C THR A 745 0.98 43.72 -3.13
N ALA A 746 1.12 44.73 -2.27
CA ALA A 746 0.86 46.12 -2.62
C ALA A 746 1.84 46.62 -3.69
N GLU A 747 3.13 46.31 -3.55
CA GLU A 747 4.14 46.71 -4.53
C GLU A 747 3.94 45.96 -5.87
N ALA A 748 3.56 44.68 -5.83
CA ALA A 748 3.31 43.85 -7.01
C ALA A 748 2.07 44.30 -7.80
N SER A 749 1.11 44.92 -7.11
CA SER A 749 -0.10 45.44 -7.73
C SER A 749 0.11 46.79 -8.43
N ASN A 750 1.14 47.55 -8.04
CA ASN A 750 1.39 48.91 -8.53
C ASN A 750 2.25 48.97 -9.80
N GLY A 751 2.70 47.83 -10.35
CA GLY A 751 3.43 47.77 -11.62
C GLY A 751 4.72 46.96 -11.55
N ARG A 752 5.69 47.29 -12.41
CA ARG A 752 6.95 46.52 -12.54
C ARG A 752 7.84 46.70 -11.31
N ILE A 753 7.93 45.66 -10.49
CA ILE A 753 8.92 45.52 -9.43
C ILE A 753 10.27 45.14 -10.05
N THR A 754 11.38 45.69 -9.56
CA THR A 754 12.72 45.26 -9.98
C THR A 754 13.07 43.88 -9.38
N PRO A 755 13.89 43.06 -10.06
CA PRO A 755 14.38 41.78 -9.51
C PRO A 755 14.96 41.92 -8.09
N ALA A 756 15.68 43.00 -7.83
CA ALA A 756 16.26 43.28 -6.53
C ALA A 756 15.23 43.43 -5.42
N ARG A 757 14.16 44.18 -5.69
CA ARG A 757 13.04 44.36 -4.75
C ARG A 757 12.26 43.06 -4.53
N ILE A 758 12.09 42.24 -5.57
CA ILE A 758 11.47 40.90 -5.43
C ILE A 758 12.29 40.05 -4.45
N TRP A 759 13.62 40.00 -4.59
CA TRP A 759 14.48 39.25 -3.67
C TRP A 759 14.37 39.74 -2.21
N VAL A 760 14.30 41.06 -1.98
CA VAL A 760 14.11 41.62 -0.64
C VAL A 760 12.79 41.14 -0.03
N HIS A 761 11.71 41.14 -0.81
CA HIS A 761 10.41 40.63 -0.35
C HIS A 761 10.41 39.13 -0.10
N LEU A 762 11.00 38.35 -1.01
CA LEU A 762 11.14 36.90 -0.84
C LEU A 762 11.94 36.55 0.42
N ALA A 763 13.01 37.29 0.72
CA ALA A 763 13.81 37.07 1.93
C ALA A 763 13.04 37.38 3.24
N LYS A 764 12.03 38.25 3.19
CA LYS A 764 11.14 38.53 4.33
C LYS A 764 9.98 37.55 4.43
N CYS A 765 9.48 37.05 3.31
CA CYS A 765 8.23 36.28 3.27
C CYS A 765 8.44 34.77 3.24
N LEU A 766 9.45 34.27 2.54
CA LEU A 766 9.70 32.82 2.45
C LEU A 766 10.52 32.35 3.64
N PRO A 767 10.29 31.12 4.12
CA PRO A 767 11.21 30.53 5.06
C PRO A 767 12.58 30.30 4.40
N PHE A 768 13.66 30.70 5.08
CA PHE A 768 15.06 30.57 4.65
C PHE A 768 15.42 29.14 4.22
N ASN A 769 14.95 28.14 4.97
CA ASN A 769 14.87 26.73 4.54
C ASN A 769 13.68 26.03 5.17
N PHE A 770 13.12 25.04 4.47
CA PHE A 770 12.05 24.20 4.99
C PHE A 770 12.49 22.74 4.94
N HIS A 771 12.05 21.93 5.89
CA HIS A 771 12.57 20.59 6.14
C HIS A 771 11.47 19.53 6.22
#